data_AF-A0A401PPE5-F1
#
_entry.id   AF-A0A401PPE5-F1
#
_cell.length_a   1.000
_cell.length_b   1.000
_cell.length_c   1.000
_cell.angle_alpha   90.00
_cell.angle_beta   90.00
_cell.angle_gamma   90.00
#
_symmetry.space_group_name_H-M   'P 1'
#
loop_
_entity.id
_entity.type
_entity.pdbx_description
1 polymer ?
#
loop_
_entity_poly.entity_id
_entity_poly.type
_entity_poly.pdbx_seq_one_letter_code
_entity_poly.pdbx_strand_id
1 'polypeptide(L)'
;LQLTIDEYKSSSLAIKQYAYQMSEMLLVLIDSKRTYSDKEFKDAQQAHQENVQSKLSKLHKEIVTIMRQTYLVFKSDGSEVQHYWLNYARKVDRTVEEAFRLNIKRSLLELSKAINGDPKSTPNALFRVMVTLLDDTPGSPPRVEFSPTLARLANTVNSISIQIKNTLSIFKRIPELLTRRKSTLIPVHQNIENDDEIKKIQGMINGGMATNASNLQNYLKTWDTYREIWEINKDSFIRRYQRLNPAVSSFDADIARYTEVANNVQKEETVVQIQFVLLDCSPLKFSLVQHCNEWQNKFTTLLSEMAGHMLLDFCQFLENSRDKVTHIPLTLEQLTSGVQLLEQLQNELPKTEARITPIHEQFNILEKYEFQIEESVQQRLESMNGEWINFQQAIVESEVMLKKQKEKFRSGLIHSAEELKKKTHSCIEDFNSRGPFSSSVNTDAALALIGELRNNLNLLKQEEETIRNGLNVFKIDQPLSKELQNLEKDLDFLQQAWEVTKQWEESWAEWKGGKFSSLQTQLMENTAMGYFRKMNKLSQILKDKNWDIVSATKNKVQQFKKTMPLITDLRNPAMRDRHWNNIKDVVQKLFDHMSDGFTLEKIIELGLEQHSDAISSISSAATKELSIEMALEAIKKTWEVTDLDLMPYKDKGHFKLR
;
A
#
# COMPACT_ATOMS: atom_id res chain seq x y z
N LEU A 1 118.26 8.77 -11.99
CA LEU A 1 117.58 9.88 -11.28
C LEU A 1 116.60 10.65 -12.17
N GLN A 2 117.03 11.20 -13.32
CA GLN A 2 116.14 12.00 -14.19
C GLN A 2 114.92 11.20 -14.70
N LEU A 3 115.13 9.98 -15.20
CA LEU A 3 114.04 9.08 -15.63
C LEU A 3 113.01 8.82 -14.52
N THR A 4 113.47 8.58 -13.29
CA THR A 4 112.63 8.35 -12.11
C THR A 4 111.81 9.58 -11.72
N ILE A 5 112.38 10.78 -11.87
CA ILE A 5 111.69 12.05 -11.63
C ILE A 5 110.61 12.28 -12.70
N ASP A 6 110.90 11.96 -13.95
CA ASP A 6 109.96 12.11 -15.06
C ASP A 6 108.82 11.08 -14.97
N GLU A 7 109.10 9.84 -14.56
CA GLU A 7 108.10 8.81 -14.24
C GLU A 7 107.20 9.21 -13.05
N TYR A 8 107.78 9.80 -11.99
CA TYR A 8 107.01 10.31 -10.85
C TYR A 8 106.10 11.47 -11.23
N LYS A 9 106.59 12.42 -12.04
CA LYS A 9 105.77 13.53 -12.57
C LYS A 9 104.63 13.02 -13.45
N SER A 10 104.93 12.07 -14.34
CA SER A 10 103.94 11.42 -15.21
C SER A 10 102.87 10.69 -14.38
N SER A 11 103.28 9.91 -13.38
CA SER A 11 102.40 9.21 -12.44
C SER A 11 101.50 10.18 -11.66
N SER A 12 102.05 11.28 -11.16
CA SER A 12 101.28 12.31 -10.44
C SER A 12 100.28 13.04 -11.34
N LEU A 13 100.63 13.28 -12.60
CA LEU A 13 99.71 13.87 -13.59
C LEU A 13 98.56 12.90 -13.93
N ALA A 14 98.86 11.62 -14.14
CA ALA A 14 97.87 10.58 -14.41
C ALA A 14 96.86 10.44 -13.25
N ILE A 15 97.33 10.45 -12.00
CA ILE A 15 96.46 10.43 -10.81
C ILE A 15 95.50 11.63 -10.79
N LYS A 16 95.99 12.84 -11.11
CA LYS A 16 95.12 14.03 -11.19
C LYS A 16 94.10 13.92 -12.32
N GLN A 17 94.48 13.39 -13.47
CA GLN A 17 93.57 13.16 -14.59
C GLN A 17 92.48 12.14 -14.23
N TYR A 18 92.83 11.04 -13.57
CA TYR A 18 91.84 10.06 -13.10
C TYR A 18 90.93 10.64 -12.02
N ALA A 19 91.46 11.40 -11.06
CA ALA A 19 90.64 12.09 -10.07
C ALA A 19 89.67 13.11 -10.72
N TYR A 20 90.12 13.84 -11.74
CA TYR A 20 89.25 14.72 -12.53
C TYR A 20 88.17 13.94 -13.29
N GLN A 21 88.52 12.82 -13.94
CA GLN A 21 87.52 11.96 -14.58
C GLN A 21 86.49 11.41 -13.59
N MET A 22 86.92 11.05 -12.38
CA MET A 22 86.02 10.61 -11.31
C MET A 22 85.04 11.73 -10.90
N SER A 23 85.50 12.99 -10.81
CA SER A 23 84.64 14.11 -10.42
C SER A 23 83.64 14.54 -11.50
N GLU A 24 83.93 14.31 -12.78
CA GLU A 24 83.05 14.66 -13.92
C GLU A 24 81.95 13.61 -14.18
N MET A 25 82.10 12.37 -13.71
CA MET A 25 81.04 11.36 -13.86
C MET A 25 79.80 11.73 -13.03
N LEU A 26 78.60 11.56 -13.59
CA LEU A 26 77.35 11.76 -12.86
C LEU A 26 76.76 10.42 -12.42
N LEU A 27 76.38 10.33 -11.15
CA LEU A 27 75.69 9.18 -10.55
C LEU A 27 74.17 9.23 -10.77
N VAL A 28 73.66 10.27 -11.43
CA VAL A 28 72.27 10.39 -11.84
C VAL A 28 72.20 10.42 -13.37
N LEU A 29 71.17 9.79 -13.92
CA LEU A 29 70.85 9.79 -15.34
C LEU A 29 69.55 10.56 -15.56
N ILE A 30 69.63 11.74 -16.19
CA ILE A 30 68.45 12.55 -16.48
C ILE A 30 68.39 12.78 -17.99
N ASP A 31 67.36 12.25 -18.63
CA ASP A 31 67.06 12.51 -20.03
C ASP A 31 65.95 13.57 -20.11
N SER A 32 66.31 14.75 -20.62
CA SER A 32 65.40 15.89 -20.73
C SER A 32 64.21 15.66 -21.67
N LYS A 33 64.23 14.60 -22.49
CA LYS A 33 63.18 14.27 -23.46
C LYS A 33 62.28 13.12 -23.01
N ARG A 34 62.60 12.46 -21.89
CA ARG A 34 61.89 11.27 -21.41
C ARG A 34 61.18 11.55 -20.10
N THR A 35 59.89 11.22 -20.06
CA THR A 35 59.11 11.11 -18.83
C THR A 35 59.13 9.68 -18.34
N TYR A 36 59.21 9.50 -17.03
CA TYR A 36 59.33 8.19 -16.38
C TYR A 36 58.15 7.92 -15.47
N SER A 37 57.76 6.65 -15.32
CA SER A 37 57.05 6.19 -14.13
C SER A 37 58.02 6.14 -12.95
N ASP A 38 57.51 6.15 -11.70
CA ASP A 38 58.35 6.08 -10.51
C ASP A 38 59.23 4.82 -10.48
N LYS A 39 58.69 3.69 -10.95
CA LYS A 39 59.42 2.42 -11.05
C LYS A 39 60.49 2.46 -12.15
N GLU A 40 60.14 2.91 -13.36
CA GLU A 40 61.11 3.02 -14.45
C GLU A 40 62.27 3.95 -14.11
N PHE A 41 61.99 5.08 -13.45
CA PHE A 41 63.03 6.01 -13.05
C PHE A 41 63.99 5.36 -12.05
N LYS A 42 63.46 4.67 -11.04
CA LYS A 42 64.26 3.96 -10.03
C LYS A 42 65.13 2.88 -10.66
N ASP A 43 64.57 2.04 -11.52
CA ASP A 43 65.29 0.95 -12.17
C ASP A 43 66.40 1.49 -13.09
N ALA A 44 66.12 2.57 -13.84
CA ALA A 44 67.09 3.25 -14.68
C ALA A 44 68.24 3.89 -13.87
N GLN A 45 67.92 4.54 -12.75
CA GLN A 45 68.94 5.12 -11.86
C GLN A 45 69.84 4.03 -11.27
N GLN A 46 69.27 2.92 -10.81
CA GLN A 46 70.03 1.84 -10.22
C GLN A 46 71.02 1.23 -11.24
N ALA A 47 70.55 0.89 -12.44
CA ALA A 47 71.41 0.34 -13.49
C ALA A 47 72.53 1.31 -13.90
N HIS A 48 72.22 2.61 -13.97
CA HIS A 48 73.23 3.65 -14.26
C HIS A 48 74.26 3.78 -13.14
N GLN A 49 73.82 3.80 -11.88
CA GLN A 49 74.70 3.89 -10.71
C GLN A 49 75.65 2.70 -10.62
N GLU A 50 75.19 1.47 -10.87
CA GLU A 50 76.05 0.27 -10.90
C GLU A 50 77.13 0.37 -11.98
N ASN A 51 76.77 0.87 -13.18
CA ASN A 51 77.72 1.08 -14.27
C ASN A 51 78.76 2.15 -13.91
N VAL A 52 78.34 3.30 -13.40
CA VAL A 52 79.24 4.38 -12.99
C VAL A 52 80.12 3.94 -11.81
N GLN A 53 79.58 3.21 -10.83
CA GLN A 53 80.36 2.65 -9.72
C GLN A 53 81.46 1.70 -10.20
N SER A 54 81.19 0.89 -11.22
CA SER A 54 82.18 0.02 -11.85
C SER A 54 83.30 0.83 -12.52
N LYS A 55 82.96 1.91 -13.23
CA LYS A 55 83.95 2.83 -13.84
C LYS A 55 84.79 3.54 -12.78
N LEU A 56 84.17 4.09 -11.74
CA LEU A 56 84.86 4.71 -10.60
C LEU A 56 85.78 3.70 -9.90
N SER A 57 85.34 2.45 -9.75
CA SER A 57 86.16 1.35 -9.18
C SER A 57 87.39 1.04 -10.03
N LYS A 58 87.27 1.08 -11.36
CA LYS A 58 88.42 0.92 -12.27
C LYS A 58 89.41 2.07 -12.10
N LEU A 59 88.96 3.32 -12.17
CA LEU A 59 89.82 4.50 -12.00
C LEU A 59 90.51 4.52 -10.62
N HIS A 60 89.77 4.19 -9.56
CA HIS A 60 90.34 4.09 -8.21
C HIS A 60 91.40 2.99 -8.11
N LYS A 61 91.18 1.83 -8.75
CA LYS A 61 92.18 0.75 -8.82
C LYS A 61 93.42 1.19 -9.58
N GLU A 62 93.29 1.90 -10.70
CA GLU A 62 94.44 2.42 -11.46
C GLU A 62 95.27 3.41 -10.62
N ILE A 63 94.61 4.33 -9.88
CA ILE A 63 95.30 5.23 -8.95
C ILE A 63 96.09 4.42 -7.90
N VAL A 64 95.47 3.38 -7.32
CA VAL A 64 96.15 2.52 -6.34
C VAL A 64 97.31 1.73 -6.96
N THR A 65 97.17 1.26 -8.20
CA THR A 65 98.23 0.57 -8.95
C THR A 65 99.42 1.50 -9.19
N ILE A 66 99.17 2.71 -9.68
CA ILE A 66 100.20 3.75 -9.86
C ILE A 66 100.90 4.01 -8.52
N MET A 67 100.14 4.24 -7.45
CA MET A 67 100.69 4.47 -6.11
C MET A 67 101.56 3.29 -5.62
N ARG A 68 101.16 2.05 -5.89
CA ARG A 68 101.96 0.86 -5.54
C ARG A 68 103.25 0.77 -6.36
N GLN A 69 103.18 1.01 -7.67
CA GLN A 69 104.34 0.99 -8.56
C GLN A 69 105.33 2.09 -8.19
N THR A 70 104.83 3.31 -7.94
CA THR A 70 105.65 4.42 -7.46
C THR A 70 106.33 4.05 -6.13
N TYR A 71 105.62 3.43 -5.18
CA TYR A 71 106.20 3.00 -3.90
C TYR A 71 107.37 2.02 -4.03
N LEU A 72 107.35 1.12 -5.02
CA LEU A 72 108.41 0.12 -5.21
C LEU A 72 109.78 0.75 -5.43
N VAL A 73 109.83 1.95 -6.02
CA VAL A 73 111.07 2.67 -6.37
C VAL A 73 111.87 3.07 -5.13
N PHE A 74 111.22 3.44 -4.03
CA PHE A 74 111.85 3.94 -2.80
C PHE A 74 111.45 3.13 -1.56
N LYS A 75 111.01 1.88 -1.75
CA LYS A 75 110.60 0.98 -0.66
C LYS A 75 111.74 0.71 0.34
N SER A 76 112.97 0.66 -0.14
CA SER A 76 114.17 0.36 0.65
C SER A 76 114.87 1.61 1.19
N ASP A 77 114.33 2.80 0.94
CA ASP A 77 114.94 4.07 1.33
C ASP A 77 114.65 4.39 2.81
N GLY A 78 115.49 5.26 3.39
CA GLY A 78 115.48 5.62 4.81
C GLY A 78 114.19 6.30 5.30
N SER A 79 114.09 6.48 6.63
CA SER A 79 112.88 6.97 7.32
C SER A 79 112.35 8.32 6.82
N GLU A 80 113.23 9.19 6.35
CA GLU A 80 112.86 10.50 5.80
C GLU A 80 112.06 10.38 4.49
N VAL A 81 112.51 9.51 3.57
CA VAL A 81 111.81 9.25 2.29
C VAL A 81 110.47 8.58 2.53
N GLN A 82 110.40 7.66 3.50
CA GLN A 82 109.12 7.05 3.93
C GLN A 82 108.14 8.11 4.49
N HIS A 83 108.63 9.12 5.21
CA HIS A 83 107.81 10.22 5.70
C HIS A 83 107.23 11.08 4.57
N TYR A 84 108.06 11.45 3.58
CA TYR A 84 107.60 12.18 2.39
C TYR A 84 106.58 11.38 1.57
N TRP A 85 106.77 10.06 1.42
CA TRP A 85 105.81 9.20 0.76
C TRP A 85 104.45 9.17 1.48
N LEU A 86 104.43 9.05 2.81
CA LEU A 86 103.19 9.08 3.58
C LEU A 86 102.45 10.41 3.39
N ASN A 87 103.16 11.54 3.33
CA ASN A 87 102.56 12.84 3.05
C ASN A 87 102.01 12.93 1.63
N TYR A 88 102.72 12.39 0.64
CA TYR A 88 102.23 12.29 -0.74
C TYR A 88 100.98 11.39 -0.85
N ALA A 89 100.98 10.22 -0.20
CA ALA A 89 99.83 9.32 -0.17
C ALA A 89 98.60 9.97 0.48
N ARG A 90 98.77 10.75 1.55
CA ARG A 90 97.70 11.57 2.14
C ARG A 90 97.21 12.66 1.19
N LYS A 91 98.10 13.30 0.42
CA LYS A 91 97.73 14.32 -0.56
C LYS A 91 96.90 13.71 -1.72
N VAL A 92 97.29 12.54 -2.19
CA VAL A 92 96.56 11.79 -3.22
C VAL A 92 95.20 11.33 -2.67
N ASP A 93 95.14 10.80 -1.44
CA ASP A 93 93.88 10.43 -0.79
C ASP A 93 92.90 11.60 -0.71
N ARG A 94 93.35 12.78 -0.26
CA ARG A 94 92.54 14.01 -0.23
C ARG A 94 92.05 14.43 -1.61
N THR A 95 92.88 14.25 -2.64
CA THR A 95 92.52 14.60 -4.03
C THR A 95 91.42 13.67 -4.55
N VAL A 96 91.50 12.37 -4.22
CA VAL A 96 90.47 11.39 -4.59
C VAL A 96 89.18 11.57 -3.78
N GLU A 97 89.29 11.90 -2.49
CA GLU A 97 88.14 12.29 -1.67
C GLU A 97 87.43 13.53 -2.22
N GLU A 98 88.18 14.57 -2.59
CA GLU A 98 87.60 15.77 -3.19
C GLU A 98 86.94 15.46 -4.54
N ALA A 99 87.53 14.57 -5.34
CA ALA A 99 86.92 14.11 -6.57
C ALA A 99 85.57 13.40 -6.33
N PHE A 100 85.49 12.54 -5.31
CA PHE A 100 84.26 11.88 -4.89
C PHE A 100 83.21 12.87 -4.34
N ARG A 101 83.64 13.88 -3.58
CA ARG A 101 82.78 14.95 -3.07
C ARG A 101 82.16 15.74 -4.23
N LEU A 102 82.97 16.15 -5.21
CA LEU A 102 82.52 16.85 -6.41
C LEU A 102 81.60 15.98 -7.29
N ASN A 103 81.89 14.69 -7.43
CA ASN A 103 81.06 13.71 -8.12
C ASN A 103 79.63 13.66 -7.54
N ILE A 104 79.50 13.51 -6.22
CA ILE A 104 78.19 13.52 -5.54
C ILE A 104 77.53 14.89 -5.65
N LYS A 105 78.27 15.97 -5.38
CA LYS A 105 77.75 17.35 -5.43
C LYS A 105 77.14 17.65 -6.80
N ARG A 106 77.85 17.35 -7.88
CA ARG A 106 77.38 17.56 -9.26
C ARG A 106 76.17 16.68 -9.60
N SER A 107 76.17 15.43 -9.17
CA SER A 107 75.04 14.52 -9.38
C SER A 107 73.77 15.00 -8.68
N LEU A 108 73.87 15.47 -7.43
CA LEU A 108 72.74 16.03 -6.70
C LEU A 108 72.31 17.40 -7.24
N LEU A 109 73.24 18.22 -7.73
CA LEU A 109 72.90 19.47 -8.41
C LEU A 109 72.10 19.23 -9.70
N GLU A 110 72.47 18.21 -10.48
CA GLU A 110 71.75 17.86 -11.70
C GLU A 110 70.32 17.37 -11.38
N LEU A 111 70.16 16.55 -10.33
CA LEU A 111 68.83 16.15 -9.84
C LEU A 111 68.03 17.34 -9.31
N SER A 112 68.67 18.24 -8.56
CA SER A 112 68.05 19.49 -8.09
C SER A 112 67.60 20.37 -9.25
N LYS A 113 68.40 20.47 -10.32
CA LYS A 113 68.07 21.24 -11.52
C LYS A 113 66.90 20.64 -12.29
N ALA A 114 66.81 19.31 -12.37
CA ALA A 114 65.67 18.64 -12.99
C ALA A 114 64.35 18.87 -12.23
N ILE A 115 64.41 19.06 -10.91
CA ILE A 115 63.24 19.28 -10.05
C ILE A 115 62.87 20.77 -9.97
N ASN A 116 63.86 21.63 -9.71
CA ASN A 116 63.64 23.05 -9.45
C ASN A 116 63.70 23.92 -10.72
N GLY A 117 64.23 23.38 -11.83
CA GLY A 117 64.54 24.14 -13.03
C GLY A 117 65.78 25.01 -12.88
N ASP A 118 66.07 25.76 -13.95
CA ASP A 118 67.08 26.82 -13.94
C ASP A 118 66.37 28.17 -13.70
N PRO A 119 67.08 29.23 -13.25
CA PRO A 119 66.50 30.56 -13.06
C PRO A 119 65.85 31.19 -14.32
N LYS A 120 66.09 30.62 -15.50
CA LYS A 120 65.64 31.11 -16.81
C LYS A 120 64.61 30.22 -17.50
N SER A 121 64.34 29.02 -16.97
CA SER A 121 63.45 28.05 -17.62
C SER A 121 62.81 27.10 -16.61
N THR A 122 61.52 26.83 -16.81
CA THR A 122 60.82 25.78 -16.07
C THR A 122 61.46 24.41 -16.34
N PRO A 123 61.49 23.51 -15.34
CA PRO A 123 62.03 22.17 -15.54
C PRO A 123 61.20 21.40 -16.58
N ASN A 124 61.87 20.53 -17.33
CA ASN A 124 61.18 19.57 -18.20
C ASN A 124 60.49 18.50 -17.35
N ALA A 125 59.41 17.94 -17.87
CA ALA A 125 58.71 16.86 -17.20
C ALA A 125 59.64 15.64 -17.02
N LEU A 126 59.81 15.22 -15.77
CA LEU A 126 60.60 14.06 -15.38
C LEU A 126 59.70 12.87 -15.06
N PHE A 127 58.57 13.10 -14.36
CA PHE A 127 57.67 12.05 -13.93
C PHE A 127 56.29 12.18 -14.55
N ARG A 128 55.71 11.05 -14.97
CA ARG A 128 54.28 10.97 -15.32
C ARG A 128 53.49 10.51 -14.11
N VAL A 129 52.45 11.27 -13.76
CA VAL A 129 51.55 10.98 -12.65
C VAL A 129 50.11 11.02 -13.16
N MET A 130 49.36 9.95 -12.93
CA MET A 130 47.95 9.87 -13.33
C MET A 130 47.07 10.45 -12.23
N VAL A 131 45.96 11.06 -12.63
CA VAL A 131 44.87 11.45 -11.74
C VAL A 131 43.74 10.44 -11.91
N THR A 132 43.33 9.80 -10.82
CA THR A 132 42.35 8.70 -10.82
C THR A 132 41.30 8.92 -9.75
N LEU A 133 40.06 8.51 -10.02
CA LEU A 133 39.00 8.42 -9.01
C LEU A 133 39.06 7.02 -8.36
N LEU A 134 39.21 6.97 -7.04
CA LEU A 134 39.21 5.72 -6.27
C LEU A 134 37.81 5.45 -5.72
N ASP A 135 37.12 4.48 -6.32
CA ASP A 135 35.77 4.06 -5.94
C ASP A 135 35.74 2.85 -4.98
N ASP A 136 36.88 2.22 -4.72
CA ASP A 136 36.95 0.80 -4.33
C ASP A 136 37.20 0.53 -2.83
N THR A 137 36.93 1.51 -1.95
CA THR A 137 37.03 1.29 -0.48
C THR A 137 35.66 1.20 0.18
N PRO A 138 35.30 0.06 0.80
CA PRO A 138 34.04 -0.06 1.52
C PRO A 138 33.98 0.97 2.65
N GLY A 139 33.04 1.93 2.56
CA GLY A 139 32.77 2.91 3.62
C GLY A 139 33.42 4.29 3.46
N SER A 140 34.18 4.55 2.39
CA SER A 140 34.69 5.90 2.08
C SER A 140 34.06 6.45 0.81
N PRO A 141 33.73 7.76 0.76
CA PRO A 141 33.26 8.37 -0.49
C PRO A 141 34.38 8.35 -1.54
N PRO A 142 34.04 8.28 -2.84
CA PRO A 142 35.02 8.35 -3.91
C PRO A 142 35.87 9.61 -3.82
N ARG A 143 37.18 9.46 -4.05
CA ARG A 143 38.13 10.57 -3.96
C ARG A 143 39.09 10.56 -5.14
N VAL A 144 39.40 11.76 -5.60
CA VAL A 144 40.41 12.00 -6.63
C VAL A 144 41.78 11.92 -5.98
N GLU A 145 42.61 11.01 -6.47
CA GLU A 145 43.98 10.82 -5.97
C GLU A 145 45.01 10.75 -7.11
N PHE A 146 46.27 10.96 -6.74
CA PHE A 146 47.42 10.81 -7.63
C PHE A 146 47.94 9.37 -7.61
N SER A 147 48.20 8.82 -8.79
CA SER A 147 48.84 7.52 -8.98
C SER A 147 50.09 7.65 -9.86
N PRO A 148 51.31 7.48 -9.31
CA PRO A 148 51.64 7.20 -7.91
C PRO A 148 51.37 8.41 -6.99
N THR A 149 51.20 8.15 -5.68
CA THR A 149 50.98 9.22 -4.70
C THR A 149 52.18 10.15 -4.59
N LEU A 150 51.94 11.42 -4.23
CA LEU A 150 53.00 12.42 -4.04
C LEU A 150 54.05 11.98 -3.01
N ALA A 151 53.60 11.28 -1.95
CA ALA A 151 54.49 10.72 -0.94
C ALA A 151 55.39 9.62 -1.52
N ARG A 152 54.84 8.73 -2.36
CA ARG A 152 55.61 7.70 -3.06
C ARG A 152 56.63 8.32 -4.01
N LEU A 153 56.24 9.36 -4.75
CA LEU A 153 57.14 10.09 -5.64
C LEU A 153 58.30 10.75 -4.87
N ALA A 154 58.00 11.42 -3.75
CA ALA A 154 59.00 12.01 -2.87
C ALA A 154 59.96 10.96 -2.29
N ASN A 155 59.44 9.79 -1.90
CA ASN A 155 60.26 8.68 -1.41
C ASN A 155 61.18 8.12 -2.50
N THR A 156 60.72 8.03 -3.75
CA THR A 156 61.56 7.60 -4.88
C THR A 156 62.75 8.56 -5.07
N VAL A 157 62.51 9.87 -5.14
CA VAL A 157 63.56 10.89 -5.30
C VAL A 157 64.54 10.90 -4.11
N ASN A 158 64.02 10.78 -2.89
CA ASN A 158 64.84 10.69 -1.68
C ASN A 158 65.69 9.42 -1.64
N SER A 159 65.13 8.28 -2.06
CA SER A 159 65.86 7.03 -2.12
C SER A 159 67.04 7.11 -3.10
N ILE A 160 66.87 7.78 -4.24
CA ILE A 160 67.94 8.00 -5.21
C ILE A 160 69.03 8.89 -4.62
N SER A 161 68.65 9.95 -3.91
CA SER A 161 69.61 10.82 -3.21
C SER A 161 70.45 10.06 -2.19
N ILE A 162 69.86 9.07 -1.51
CA ILE A 162 70.56 8.18 -0.58
C ILE A 162 71.44 7.16 -1.33
N GLN A 163 70.94 6.56 -2.41
CA GLN A 163 71.69 5.60 -3.23
C GLN A 163 72.94 6.21 -3.88
N ILE A 164 72.85 7.45 -4.36
CA ILE A 164 74.00 8.22 -4.88
C ILE A 164 75.12 8.28 -3.83
N LYS A 165 74.78 8.56 -2.56
CA LYS A 165 75.77 8.57 -1.46
C LYS A 165 76.31 7.18 -1.16
N ASN A 166 75.44 6.17 -1.09
CA ASN A 166 75.82 4.80 -0.77
C ASN A 166 76.70 4.15 -1.85
N THR A 167 76.65 4.65 -3.09
CA THR A 167 77.54 4.22 -4.17
C THR A 167 79.02 4.32 -3.78
N LEU A 168 79.37 5.26 -2.88
CA LEU A 168 80.75 5.45 -2.43
C LEU A 168 81.17 4.58 -1.24
N SER A 169 80.27 3.82 -0.64
CA SER A 169 80.55 3.02 0.57
C SER A 169 81.62 1.94 0.35
N ILE A 170 81.76 1.44 -0.88
CA ILE A 170 82.71 0.37 -1.24
C ILE A 170 84.17 0.84 -1.33
N PHE A 171 84.42 2.16 -1.42
CA PHE A 171 85.75 2.70 -1.64
C PHE A 171 86.51 2.86 -0.33
N LYS A 172 87.65 2.18 -0.23
CA LYS A 172 88.58 2.28 0.89
C LYS A 172 89.58 3.41 0.68
N ARG A 173 90.03 4.02 1.77
CA ARG A 173 91.07 5.05 1.78
C ARG A 173 92.37 4.53 1.17
N ILE A 174 93.07 5.36 0.39
CA ILE A 174 94.32 4.97 -0.29
C ILE A 174 95.39 4.52 0.72
N PRO A 175 95.62 5.21 1.85
CA PRO A 175 96.57 4.76 2.86
C PRO A 175 96.27 3.36 3.43
N GLU A 176 94.99 2.98 3.56
CA GLU A 176 94.59 1.63 4.01
C GLU A 176 95.00 0.56 2.97
N LEU A 177 94.78 0.86 1.68
CA LEU A 177 95.07 -0.06 0.58
C LEU A 177 96.55 -0.24 0.28
N LEU A 178 97.38 0.77 0.62
CA LEU A 178 98.83 0.73 0.47
C LEU A 178 99.52 0.07 1.66
N THR A 179 99.10 0.37 2.89
CA THR A 179 99.76 -0.11 4.11
C THR A 179 99.17 -1.41 4.68
N ARG A 180 97.99 -1.82 4.20
CA ARG A 180 97.19 -2.95 4.76
C ARG A 180 96.89 -2.81 6.25
N ARG A 181 97.03 -1.62 6.83
CA ARG A 181 96.65 -1.27 8.20
C ARG A 181 95.33 -0.50 8.17
N LYS A 182 94.49 -0.67 9.21
CA LYS A 182 93.27 0.14 9.35
C LYS A 182 93.66 1.62 9.40
N SER A 183 93.07 2.42 8.50
CA SER A 183 93.21 3.87 8.54
C SER A 183 92.50 4.44 9.76
N THR A 184 93.07 5.47 10.38
CA THR A 184 92.39 6.28 11.42
C THR A 184 91.49 7.37 10.83
N LEU A 185 91.50 7.52 9.49
CA LEU A 185 90.67 8.51 8.79
C LEU A 185 89.24 8.00 8.62
N ILE A 186 88.28 8.90 8.78
CA ILE A 186 86.85 8.66 8.54
C ILE A 186 86.67 8.16 7.08
N PRO A 187 85.87 7.11 6.82
CA PRO A 187 85.53 6.68 5.47
C PRO A 187 85.02 7.82 4.59
N VAL A 188 85.38 7.79 3.29
CA VAL A 188 85.04 8.87 2.33
C VAL A 188 83.53 9.15 2.32
N HIS A 189 82.69 8.11 2.28
CA HIS A 189 81.23 8.27 2.24
C HIS A 189 80.65 8.97 3.48
N GLN A 190 81.18 8.71 4.69
CA GLN A 190 80.73 9.35 5.94
C GLN A 190 81.14 10.81 6.02
N ASN A 191 82.31 11.17 5.47
CA ASN A 191 82.73 12.56 5.43
C ASN A 191 81.86 13.37 4.45
N ILE A 192 81.56 12.80 3.29
CA ILE A 192 80.70 13.42 2.28
C ILE A 192 79.24 13.52 2.74
N GLU A 193 78.75 12.56 3.52
CA GLU A 193 77.39 12.63 4.09
C GLU A 193 77.21 13.83 5.03
N ASN A 194 78.28 14.25 5.70
CA ASN A 194 78.27 15.38 6.63
C ASN A 194 78.53 16.75 5.99
N ASP A 195 78.87 16.81 4.70
CA ASP A 195 79.16 18.03 3.96
C ASP A 195 77.92 18.96 3.89
N ASP A 196 78.11 20.21 4.32
CA ASP A 196 77.04 21.21 4.41
C ASP A 196 76.51 21.65 3.04
N GLU A 197 77.35 21.67 2.00
CA GLU A 197 76.91 22.02 0.64
C GLU A 197 76.00 20.92 0.08
N ILE A 198 76.34 19.65 0.32
CA ILE A 198 75.54 18.50 -0.08
C ILE A 198 74.20 18.47 0.68
N LYS A 199 74.20 18.71 1.99
CA LYS A 199 72.97 18.84 2.79
C LYS A 199 72.09 19.98 2.28
N LYS A 200 72.68 21.12 1.89
CA LYS A 200 71.95 22.26 1.32
C LYS A 200 71.28 21.90 -0.01
N ILE A 201 71.98 21.20 -0.90
CA ILE A 201 71.40 20.75 -2.19
C ILE A 201 70.25 19.77 -1.95
N GLN A 202 70.38 18.85 -0.99
CA GLN A 202 69.27 17.96 -0.61
C GLN A 202 68.07 18.72 -0.05
N GLY A 203 68.32 19.77 0.74
CA GLY A 203 67.27 20.69 1.18
C GLY A 203 66.54 21.37 0.02
N MET A 204 67.28 21.78 -1.03
CA MET A 204 66.69 22.34 -2.26
C MET A 204 65.84 21.33 -3.03
N ILE A 205 66.29 20.06 -3.13
CA ILE A 205 65.51 18.98 -3.76
C ILE A 205 64.19 18.76 -3.00
N ASN A 206 64.27 18.62 -1.67
CA ASN A 206 63.10 18.41 -0.83
C ASN A 206 62.12 19.60 -0.87
N GLY A 207 62.64 20.83 -0.86
CA GLY A 207 61.84 22.04 -1.01
C GLY A 207 61.11 22.10 -2.36
N GLY A 208 61.79 21.72 -3.45
CA GLY A 208 61.20 21.61 -4.79
C GLY A 208 60.08 20.59 -4.87
N MET A 209 60.30 19.39 -4.31
CA MET A 209 59.27 18.35 -4.21
C MET A 209 58.04 18.82 -3.43
N ALA A 210 58.23 19.48 -2.28
CA ALA A 210 57.14 19.98 -1.45
C ALA A 210 56.36 21.12 -2.13
N THR A 211 57.08 22.04 -2.80
CA THR A 211 56.46 23.14 -3.56
C THR A 211 55.61 22.59 -4.69
N ASN A 212 56.14 21.62 -5.46
CA ASN A 212 55.37 21.02 -6.54
C ASN A 212 54.17 20.23 -6.01
N ALA A 213 54.31 19.52 -4.89
CA ALA A 213 53.18 18.85 -4.25
C ALA A 213 52.04 19.84 -3.94
N SER A 214 52.35 21.04 -3.45
CA SER A 214 51.34 22.09 -3.24
C SER A 214 50.71 22.58 -4.54
N ASN A 215 51.49 22.74 -5.61
CA ASN A 215 50.98 23.17 -6.92
C ASN A 215 50.03 22.12 -7.52
N LEU A 216 50.41 20.84 -7.45
CA LEU A 216 49.60 19.70 -7.89
C LEU A 216 48.29 19.63 -7.10
N GLN A 217 48.34 19.80 -5.77
CA GLN A 217 47.13 19.83 -4.93
C GLN A 217 46.22 21.02 -5.25
N ASN A 218 46.78 22.20 -5.56
CA ASN A 218 45.98 23.35 -5.97
C ASN A 218 45.32 23.14 -7.34
N TYR A 219 46.00 22.47 -8.27
CA TYR A 219 45.40 22.06 -9.55
C TYR A 219 44.27 21.05 -9.34
N LEU A 220 44.43 20.08 -8.42
CA LEU A 220 43.39 19.08 -8.16
C LEU A 220 42.05 19.71 -7.71
N LYS A 221 42.08 20.87 -7.04
CA LYS A 221 40.87 21.63 -6.66
C LYS A 221 40.06 22.14 -7.85
N THR A 222 40.63 22.27 -9.04
CA THR A 222 39.84 22.69 -10.22
C THR A 222 38.81 21.63 -10.61
N TRP A 223 39.07 20.37 -10.27
CA TRP A 223 38.15 19.26 -10.50
C TRP A 223 37.02 19.19 -9.46
N ASP A 224 37.09 19.96 -8.36
CA ASP A 224 36.03 20.02 -7.35
C ASP A 224 34.72 20.61 -7.89
N THR A 225 34.76 21.35 -9.00
CA THR A 225 33.56 21.84 -9.70
C THR A 225 32.67 20.70 -10.21
N TYR A 226 33.24 19.52 -10.42
CA TYR A 226 32.55 18.32 -10.90
C TYR A 226 32.18 17.36 -9.76
N ARG A 227 32.47 17.71 -8.50
CA ARG A 227 32.39 16.81 -7.34
C ARG A 227 31.02 16.15 -7.14
N GLU A 228 29.95 16.90 -7.40
CA GLU A 228 28.58 16.41 -7.25
C GLU A 228 28.27 15.18 -8.12
N ILE A 229 29.00 14.97 -9.22
CA ILE A 229 28.78 13.86 -10.15
C ILE A 229 29.03 12.50 -9.48
N TRP A 230 30.07 12.40 -8.65
CA TRP A 230 30.50 11.14 -8.02
C TRP A 230 30.16 11.04 -6.53
N GLU A 231 30.02 12.18 -5.83
CA GLU A 231 29.75 12.18 -4.38
C GLU A 231 28.29 11.81 -4.06
N ILE A 232 27.36 12.18 -4.94
CA ILE A 232 25.93 11.91 -4.72
C ILE A 232 25.63 10.43 -4.98
N ASN A 233 24.98 9.79 -4.00
CA ASN A 233 24.48 8.42 -4.16
C ASN A 233 23.33 8.39 -5.18
N LYS A 234 23.61 7.84 -6.37
CA LYS A 234 22.70 7.84 -7.51
C LYS A 234 21.36 7.17 -7.21
N ASP A 235 21.37 6.01 -6.57
CA ASP A 235 20.14 5.25 -6.27
C ASP A 235 19.22 5.96 -5.29
N SER A 236 19.79 6.55 -4.24
CA SER A 236 19.02 7.29 -3.24
C SER A 236 18.40 8.55 -3.84
N PHE A 237 19.13 9.23 -4.72
CA PHE A 237 18.63 10.39 -5.44
C PHE A 237 17.47 10.02 -6.37
N ILE A 238 17.65 8.99 -7.21
CA ILE A 238 16.65 8.52 -8.19
C ILE A 238 15.36 8.09 -7.49
N ARG A 239 15.44 7.38 -6.36
CA ARG A 239 14.24 7.02 -5.56
C ARG A 239 13.50 8.24 -5.03
N ARG A 240 14.22 9.28 -4.58
CA ARG A 240 13.60 10.53 -4.14
C ARG A 240 12.98 11.27 -5.32
N TYR A 241 13.66 11.30 -6.46
CA TYR A 241 13.19 11.92 -7.69
C TYR A 241 11.89 11.28 -8.18
N GLN A 242 11.80 9.95 -8.21
CA GLN A 242 10.58 9.20 -8.52
C GLN A 242 9.40 9.60 -7.62
N ARG A 243 9.62 9.70 -6.30
CA ARG A 243 8.56 10.08 -5.34
C ARG A 243 8.02 11.49 -5.53
N LEU A 244 8.85 12.41 -6.05
CA LEU A 244 8.43 13.77 -6.33
C LEU A 244 7.58 13.86 -7.60
N ASN A 245 7.60 12.81 -8.45
CA ASN A 245 6.91 12.74 -9.73
C ASN A 245 7.06 14.03 -10.58
N PRO A 246 8.29 14.44 -10.90
CA PRO A 246 8.55 15.70 -11.60
C PRO A 246 8.06 15.63 -13.05
N ALA A 247 7.87 16.81 -13.64
CA ALA A 247 7.46 16.93 -15.03
C ALA A 247 8.54 16.38 -15.99
N VAL A 248 8.12 15.90 -17.16
CA VAL A 248 9.03 15.36 -18.19
C VAL A 248 10.10 16.37 -18.63
N SER A 249 9.77 17.67 -18.62
CA SER A 249 10.74 18.74 -18.91
C SER A 249 11.89 18.80 -17.90
N SER A 250 11.66 18.40 -16.65
CA SER A 250 12.71 18.31 -15.64
C SER A 250 13.65 17.14 -15.91
N PHE A 251 13.12 15.99 -16.36
CA PHE A 251 13.96 14.88 -16.84
C PHE A 251 14.83 15.32 -18.02
N ASP A 252 14.26 15.98 -19.02
CA ASP A 252 15.03 16.45 -20.18
C ASP A 252 16.13 17.45 -19.78
N ALA A 253 15.81 18.40 -18.90
CA ALA A 253 16.78 19.37 -18.40
C ALA A 253 17.92 18.72 -17.61
N ASP A 254 17.62 17.77 -16.73
CA ASP A 254 18.62 17.07 -15.92
C ASP A 254 19.51 16.16 -16.78
N ILE A 255 18.95 15.44 -17.75
CA ILE A 255 19.73 14.61 -18.68
C ILE A 255 20.64 15.51 -19.53
N ALA A 256 20.11 16.60 -20.10
CA ALA A 256 20.87 17.56 -20.88
C ALA A 256 22.01 18.19 -20.08
N ARG A 257 21.77 18.50 -18.80
CA ARG A 257 22.81 19.01 -17.89
C ARG A 257 23.97 18.03 -17.78
N TYR A 258 23.73 16.74 -17.57
CA TYR A 258 24.83 15.76 -17.50
C TYR A 258 25.56 15.58 -18.83
N THR A 259 24.88 15.76 -19.98
CA THR A 259 25.53 15.81 -21.30
C THR A 259 26.46 17.02 -21.41
N GLU A 260 26.02 18.19 -20.96
CA GLU A 260 26.85 19.40 -20.92
C GLU A 260 28.07 19.21 -20.01
N VAL A 261 27.87 18.63 -18.81
CA VAL A 261 28.97 18.34 -17.89
C VAL A 261 29.97 17.37 -18.51
N ALA A 262 29.52 16.29 -19.17
CA ALA A 262 30.40 15.36 -19.87
C ALA A 262 31.22 16.06 -20.97
N ASN A 263 30.59 16.95 -21.74
CA ASN A 263 31.28 17.75 -22.75
C ASN A 263 32.31 18.72 -22.15
N ASN A 264 31.99 19.35 -21.02
CA ASN A 264 32.91 20.25 -20.32
C ASN A 264 34.13 19.49 -19.77
N VAL A 265 33.92 18.31 -19.15
CA VAL A 265 35.01 17.40 -18.74
C VAL A 265 35.90 17.03 -19.92
N GLN A 266 35.33 16.75 -21.10
CA GLN A 266 36.11 16.42 -22.29
C GLN A 266 36.96 17.58 -22.81
N LYS A 267 36.50 18.84 -22.66
CA LYS A 267 37.23 20.06 -23.06
C LYS A 267 38.44 20.37 -22.17
N GLU A 268 38.43 19.90 -20.91
CA GLU A 268 39.58 20.07 -20.01
C GLU A 268 40.86 19.45 -20.59
N GLU A 269 42.02 20.02 -20.28
CA GLU A 269 43.30 19.50 -20.77
C GLU A 269 43.55 18.07 -20.26
N THR A 270 43.82 17.14 -21.19
CA THR A 270 44.07 15.73 -20.87
C THR A 270 45.43 15.53 -20.20
N VAL A 271 46.42 16.33 -20.60
CA VAL A 271 47.79 16.24 -20.09
C VAL A 271 48.27 17.64 -19.74
N VAL A 272 48.69 17.84 -18.49
CA VAL A 272 49.13 19.15 -17.98
C VAL A 272 50.52 19.00 -17.36
N GLN A 273 51.46 19.85 -17.76
CA GLN A 273 52.78 19.87 -17.14
C GLN A 273 52.81 20.87 -15.98
N ILE A 274 53.05 20.37 -14.77
CA ILE A 274 53.26 21.19 -13.57
C ILE A 274 54.68 20.94 -13.08
N GLN A 275 55.56 21.89 -13.39
CA GLN A 275 57.00 21.80 -13.17
C GLN A 275 57.56 20.50 -13.77
N PHE A 276 58.21 19.66 -12.95
CA PHE A 276 58.84 18.40 -13.36
C PHE A 276 57.86 17.22 -13.42
N VAL A 277 56.55 17.44 -13.21
CA VAL A 277 55.52 16.40 -13.27
C VAL A 277 54.60 16.65 -14.46
N LEU A 278 54.42 15.62 -15.28
CA LEU A 278 53.40 15.54 -16.31
C LEU A 278 52.18 14.83 -15.72
N LEU A 279 51.13 15.60 -15.45
CA LEU A 279 49.85 15.06 -15.02
C LEU A 279 49.08 14.49 -16.21
N ASP A 280 48.57 13.29 -16.04
CA ASP A 280 47.68 12.63 -16.98
C ASP A 280 46.29 12.48 -16.36
N CYS A 281 45.37 13.32 -16.83
CA CYS A 281 43.98 13.36 -16.38
C CYS A 281 43.07 12.42 -17.19
N SER A 282 43.60 11.65 -18.15
CA SER A 282 42.80 10.73 -18.98
C SER A 282 41.94 9.77 -18.15
N PRO A 283 42.46 9.11 -17.09
CA PRO A 283 41.66 8.17 -16.29
C PRO A 283 40.52 8.86 -15.53
N LEU A 284 40.78 10.02 -14.93
CA LEU A 284 39.74 10.82 -14.25
C LEU A 284 38.68 11.28 -15.25
N LYS A 285 39.07 11.84 -16.40
CA LYS A 285 38.13 12.27 -17.44
C LYS A 285 37.23 11.13 -17.89
N PHE A 286 37.80 9.94 -18.11
CA PHE A 286 37.03 8.75 -18.47
C PHE A 286 36.01 8.38 -17.38
N SER A 287 36.44 8.31 -16.12
CA SER A 287 35.57 7.99 -14.97
C SER A 287 34.44 9.02 -14.79
N LEU A 288 34.72 10.32 -14.93
CA LEU A 288 33.70 11.37 -14.83
C LEU A 288 32.67 11.28 -15.95
N VAL A 289 33.10 11.06 -17.20
CA VAL A 289 32.19 10.85 -18.33
C VAL A 289 31.36 9.58 -18.11
N GLN A 290 31.95 8.50 -17.60
CA GLN A 290 31.22 7.29 -17.25
C GLN A 290 30.14 7.58 -16.20
N HIS A 291 30.43 8.34 -15.14
CA HIS A 291 29.41 8.71 -14.16
C HIS A 291 28.31 9.61 -14.73
N CYS A 292 28.62 10.52 -15.65
CA CYS A 292 27.59 11.28 -16.38
C CYS A 292 26.68 10.34 -17.17
N ASN A 293 27.24 9.35 -17.87
CA ASN A 293 26.46 8.35 -18.60
C ASN A 293 25.60 7.48 -17.65
N GLU A 294 26.14 7.09 -16.49
CA GLU A 294 25.37 6.38 -15.46
C GLU A 294 24.19 7.20 -14.94
N TRP A 295 24.38 8.51 -14.73
CA TRP A 295 23.29 9.41 -14.36
C TRP A 295 22.22 9.47 -15.46
N GLN A 296 22.63 9.75 -16.70
CA GLN A 296 21.71 9.80 -17.84
C GLN A 296 20.92 8.49 -17.98
N ASN A 297 21.60 7.34 -17.93
CA ASN A 297 20.98 6.03 -17.96
C ASN A 297 19.98 5.82 -16.83
N LYS A 298 20.30 6.24 -15.60
CA LYS A 298 19.34 6.13 -14.48
C LYS A 298 18.12 7.01 -14.66
N PHE A 299 18.26 8.22 -15.21
CA PHE A 299 17.11 9.08 -15.51
C PHE A 299 16.26 8.52 -16.65
N THR A 300 16.86 8.03 -17.73
CA THR A 300 16.13 7.45 -18.86
C THR A 300 15.46 6.13 -18.48
N THR A 301 16.12 5.25 -17.71
CA THR A 301 15.49 4.05 -17.16
C THR A 301 14.31 4.40 -16.25
N LEU A 302 14.47 5.35 -15.32
CA LEU A 302 13.37 5.77 -14.46
C LEU A 302 12.19 6.34 -15.27
N LEU A 303 12.48 7.19 -16.25
CA LEU A 303 11.45 7.76 -17.14
C LEU A 303 10.72 6.66 -17.92
N SER A 304 11.44 5.66 -18.43
CA SER A 304 10.88 4.51 -19.13
C SER A 304 9.97 3.68 -18.24
N GLU A 305 10.39 3.37 -17.01
CA GLU A 305 9.55 2.64 -16.05
C GLU A 305 8.27 3.42 -15.73
N MET A 306 8.39 4.73 -15.46
CA MET A 306 7.24 5.58 -15.14
C MET A 306 6.27 5.73 -16.32
N ALA A 307 6.80 5.94 -17.54
CA ALA A 307 6.00 6.05 -18.76
C ALA A 307 5.32 4.72 -19.11
N GLY A 308 6.03 3.61 -18.98
CA GLY A 308 5.50 2.27 -19.18
C GLY A 308 4.35 1.94 -18.22
N HIS A 309 4.51 2.26 -16.93
CA HIS A 309 3.42 2.13 -15.96
C HIS A 309 2.22 3.02 -16.29
N MET A 310 2.45 4.28 -16.66
CA MET A 310 1.37 5.21 -17.00
C MET A 310 0.59 4.77 -18.24
N LEU A 311 1.29 4.27 -19.27
CA LEU A 311 0.69 3.70 -20.48
C LEU A 311 -0.13 2.45 -20.16
N LEU A 312 0.44 1.52 -19.37
CA LEU A 312 -0.23 0.29 -18.99
C LEU A 312 -1.52 0.58 -18.20
N ASP A 313 -1.45 1.45 -17.20
CA ASP A 313 -2.60 1.86 -16.40
C ASP A 313 -3.67 2.56 -17.27
N PHE A 314 -3.25 3.36 -18.26
CA PHE A 314 -4.18 4.02 -19.19
C PHE A 314 -4.89 3.02 -20.09
N CYS A 315 -4.16 2.15 -20.78
CA CYS A 315 -4.75 1.13 -21.64
C CYS A 315 -5.65 0.16 -20.85
N GLN A 316 -5.24 -0.30 -19.66
CA GLN A 316 -6.09 -1.12 -18.79
C GLN A 316 -7.37 -0.38 -18.37
N PHE A 317 -7.29 0.92 -18.10
CA PHE A 317 -8.48 1.72 -17.81
C PHE A 317 -9.42 1.77 -19.01
N LEU A 318 -8.91 1.96 -20.23
CA LEU A 318 -9.71 1.97 -21.46
C LEU A 318 -10.39 0.62 -21.71
N GLU A 319 -9.63 -0.50 -21.62
CA GLU A 319 -10.15 -1.86 -21.78
C GLU A 319 -11.26 -2.16 -20.76
N ASN A 320 -10.98 -1.98 -19.46
CA ASN A 320 -11.94 -2.26 -18.41
C ASN A 320 -13.20 -1.38 -18.49
N SER A 321 -13.05 -0.11 -18.87
CA SER A 321 -14.19 0.81 -19.00
C SER A 321 -15.02 0.48 -20.24
N ARG A 322 -14.37 0.11 -21.35
CA ARG A 322 -15.03 -0.38 -22.57
C ARG A 322 -15.86 -1.63 -22.29
N ASP A 323 -15.30 -2.63 -21.61
CA ASP A 323 -16.01 -3.88 -21.34
C ASP A 323 -17.24 -3.66 -20.44
N LYS A 324 -17.13 -2.76 -19.45
CA LYS A 324 -18.25 -2.41 -18.58
C LYS A 324 -19.35 -1.64 -19.30
N VAL A 325 -18.99 -0.67 -20.15
CA VAL A 325 -19.99 0.20 -20.81
C VAL A 325 -20.73 -0.55 -21.94
N THR A 326 -20.06 -1.49 -22.60
CA THR A 326 -20.64 -2.32 -23.67
C THR A 326 -21.47 -3.50 -23.17
N HIS A 327 -21.45 -3.77 -21.86
CA HIS A 327 -22.22 -4.87 -21.28
C HIS A 327 -23.73 -4.64 -21.39
N ILE A 328 -24.47 -5.65 -21.87
CA ILE A 328 -25.91 -5.56 -22.07
C ILE A 328 -26.67 -5.71 -20.74
N PRO A 329 -27.39 -4.69 -20.24
CA PRO A 329 -28.18 -4.84 -19.03
C PRO A 329 -29.36 -5.78 -19.25
N LEU A 330 -29.49 -6.77 -18.36
CA LEU A 330 -30.60 -7.72 -18.32
C LEU A 330 -31.61 -7.39 -17.21
N THR A 331 -31.25 -6.50 -16.28
CA THR A 331 -32.11 -6.06 -15.18
C THR A 331 -32.19 -4.54 -15.13
N LEU A 332 -33.25 -4.03 -14.47
CA LEU A 332 -33.45 -2.59 -14.24
C LEU A 332 -32.32 -1.95 -13.43
N GLU A 333 -31.77 -2.68 -12.46
CA GLU A 333 -30.62 -2.25 -11.67
C GLU A 333 -29.38 -2.09 -12.56
N GLN A 334 -29.06 -3.11 -13.37
CA GLN A 334 -27.95 -3.05 -14.32
C GLN A 334 -28.12 -1.92 -15.35
N LEU A 335 -29.34 -1.68 -15.82
CA LEU A 335 -29.63 -0.57 -16.73
C LEU A 335 -29.35 0.78 -16.05
N THR A 336 -29.77 0.95 -14.80
CA THR A 336 -29.56 2.19 -14.05
C THR A 336 -28.07 2.43 -13.80
N SER A 337 -27.34 1.41 -13.34
CA SER A 337 -25.89 1.49 -13.15
C SER A 337 -25.15 1.75 -14.46
N GLY A 338 -25.57 1.12 -15.56
CA GLY A 338 -24.98 1.33 -16.89
C GLY A 338 -25.16 2.76 -17.40
N VAL A 339 -26.33 3.37 -17.20
CA VAL A 339 -26.59 4.78 -17.56
C VAL A 339 -25.75 5.73 -16.71
N GLN A 340 -25.65 5.51 -15.40
CA GLN A 340 -24.80 6.32 -14.52
C GLN A 340 -23.32 6.22 -14.89
N LEU A 341 -22.84 5.02 -15.20
CA LEU A 341 -21.47 4.79 -15.65
C LEU A 341 -21.20 5.51 -16.98
N LEU A 342 -22.13 5.43 -17.95
CA LEU A 342 -21.99 6.13 -19.23
C LEU A 342 -21.89 7.65 -19.02
N GLU A 343 -22.76 8.24 -18.20
CA GLU A 343 -22.74 9.67 -17.89
C GLU A 343 -21.43 10.09 -17.19
N GLN A 344 -20.94 9.28 -16.26
CA GLN A 344 -19.65 9.51 -15.62
C GLN A 344 -18.50 9.49 -16.64
N LEU A 345 -18.42 8.44 -17.47
CA LEU A 345 -17.36 8.30 -18.48
C LEU A 345 -17.43 9.42 -19.51
N GLN A 346 -18.63 9.86 -19.91
CA GLN A 346 -18.81 11.01 -20.81
C GLN A 346 -18.28 12.32 -20.20
N ASN A 347 -18.50 12.54 -18.90
CA ASN A 347 -17.97 13.71 -18.20
C ASN A 347 -16.45 13.66 -17.99
N GLU A 348 -15.87 12.46 -17.88
CA GLU A 348 -14.44 12.24 -17.70
C GLU A 348 -13.65 12.16 -19.01
N LEU A 349 -14.30 12.09 -20.18
CA LEU A 349 -13.67 12.06 -21.51
C LEU A 349 -12.57 13.13 -21.69
N PRO A 350 -12.81 14.43 -21.45
CA PRO A 350 -11.78 15.45 -21.67
C PRO A 350 -10.57 15.29 -20.75
N LYS A 351 -10.80 14.84 -19.51
CA LYS A 351 -9.71 14.57 -18.56
C LYS A 351 -8.92 13.33 -18.96
N THR A 352 -9.59 12.33 -19.51
CA THR A 352 -8.98 11.09 -19.98
C THR A 352 -8.14 11.34 -21.23
N GLU A 353 -8.64 12.12 -22.18
CA GLU A 353 -7.91 12.54 -23.38
C GLU A 353 -6.64 13.34 -23.02
N ALA A 354 -6.73 14.24 -22.04
CA ALA A 354 -5.59 15.02 -21.58
C ALA A 354 -4.44 14.18 -21.00
N ARG A 355 -4.66 12.90 -20.67
CA ARG A 355 -3.60 11.97 -20.22
C ARG A 355 -2.73 11.44 -21.36
N ILE A 356 -3.21 11.51 -22.60
CA ILE A 356 -2.50 10.98 -23.78
C ILE A 356 -1.24 11.81 -24.09
N THR A 357 -1.35 13.15 -24.04
CA THR A 357 -0.24 14.04 -24.38
C THR A 357 0.99 13.84 -23.47
N PRO A 358 0.87 13.82 -22.13
CA PRO A 358 2.01 13.55 -21.25
C PRO A 358 2.70 12.22 -21.51
N ILE A 359 1.95 11.16 -21.86
CA ILE A 359 2.52 9.85 -22.19
C ILE A 359 3.40 9.97 -23.44
N HIS A 360 2.89 10.57 -24.52
CA HIS A 360 3.67 10.80 -25.73
C HIS A 360 4.90 11.68 -25.48
N GLU A 361 4.78 12.75 -24.68
CA GLU A 361 5.92 13.60 -24.35
C GLU A 361 7.03 12.82 -23.62
N GLN A 362 6.68 11.90 -22.70
CA GLN A 362 7.64 11.06 -22.01
C GLN A 362 8.39 10.12 -22.97
N PHE A 363 7.66 9.46 -23.88
CA PHE A 363 8.27 8.57 -24.88
C PHE A 363 9.10 9.33 -25.92
N ASN A 364 8.70 10.54 -26.33
CA ASN A 364 9.48 11.38 -27.24
C ASN A 364 10.84 11.78 -26.63
N ILE A 365 10.91 12.02 -25.31
CA ILE A 365 12.18 12.28 -24.63
C ILE A 365 13.04 11.00 -24.59
N LEU A 366 12.45 9.82 -24.38
CA LEU A 366 13.20 8.56 -24.44
C LEU A 366 13.77 8.31 -25.83
N GLU A 367 13.01 8.59 -26.89
CA GLU A 367 13.46 8.51 -28.28
C GLU A 367 14.59 9.50 -28.57
N LYS A 368 14.48 10.75 -28.10
CA LYS A 368 15.52 11.79 -28.23
C LYS A 368 16.89 11.33 -27.68
N TYR A 369 16.90 10.52 -26.63
CA TYR A 369 18.11 9.97 -26.02
C TYR A 369 18.42 8.53 -26.45
N GLU A 370 17.81 8.05 -27.54
CA GLU A 370 18.03 6.72 -28.15
C GLU A 370 17.85 5.55 -27.17
N PHE A 371 17.00 5.73 -26.14
CA PHE A 371 16.73 4.69 -25.15
C PHE A 371 15.95 3.55 -25.78
N GLN A 372 16.45 2.32 -25.61
CA GLN A 372 15.79 1.12 -26.15
C GLN A 372 14.58 0.76 -25.29
N ILE A 373 13.39 1.00 -25.82
CA ILE A 373 12.12 0.63 -25.20
C ILE A 373 11.81 -0.83 -25.58
N GLU A 374 11.21 -1.57 -24.65
CA GLU A 374 10.75 -2.93 -24.91
C GLU A 374 9.70 -2.96 -26.03
N GLU A 375 9.81 -3.91 -26.96
CA GLU A 375 8.92 -4.02 -28.13
C GLU A 375 7.43 -4.11 -27.73
N SER A 376 7.12 -4.79 -26.62
CA SER A 376 5.77 -4.91 -26.08
C SER A 376 5.16 -3.56 -25.68
N VAL A 377 5.97 -2.66 -25.10
CA VAL A 377 5.57 -1.30 -24.69
C VAL A 377 5.41 -0.40 -25.92
N GLN A 378 6.32 -0.52 -26.89
CA GLN A 378 6.27 0.23 -28.15
C GLN A 378 5.00 -0.09 -28.95
N GLN A 379 4.67 -1.37 -29.13
CA GLN A 379 3.44 -1.79 -29.81
C GLN A 379 2.18 -1.24 -29.12
N ARG A 380 2.18 -1.20 -27.77
CA ARG A 380 1.07 -0.65 -26.99
C ARG A 380 0.96 0.88 -27.10
N LEU A 381 2.08 1.60 -27.19
CA LEU A 381 2.08 3.04 -27.45
C LEU A 381 1.48 3.36 -28.83
N GLU A 382 1.83 2.56 -29.84
CA GLU A 382 1.30 2.68 -31.20
C GLU A 382 -0.20 2.35 -31.27
N SER A 383 -0.66 1.33 -30.52
CA SER A 383 -2.08 0.96 -30.44
C SER A 383 -2.92 1.91 -29.59
N MET A 384 -2.33 2.65 -28.65
CA MET A 384 -3.02 3.50 -27.67
C MET A 384 -4.02 4.47 -28.31
N ASN A 385 -3.63 5.17 -29.37
CA ASN A 385 -4.52 6.11 -30.06
C ASN A 385 -5.70 5.39 -30.74
N GLY A 386 -5.47 4.18 -31.25
CA GLY A 386 -6.53 3.33 -31.79
C GLY A 386 -7.47 2.81 -30.69
N GLU A 387 -6.93 2.39 -29.55
CA GLU A 387 -7.72 1.98 -28.37
C GLU A 387 -8.58 3.12 -27.82
N TRP A 388 -8.04 4.35 -27.81
CA TRP A 388 -8.80 5.54 -27.43
C TRP A 388 -9.99 5.78 -28.35
N ILE A 389 -9.78 5.72 -29.68
CA ILE A 389 -10.87 5.85 -30.66
C ILE A 389 -11.90 4.74 -30.48
N ASN A 390 -11.45 3.50 -30.28
CA ASN A 390 -12.34 2.36 -30.02
C ASN A 390 -13.16 2.55 -28.73
N PHE A 391 -12.56 3.13 -27.68
CA PHE A 391 -13.25 3.45 -26.45
C PHE A 391 -14.30 4.55 -26.65
N GLN A 392 -13.97 5.63 -27.37
CA GLN A 392 -14.94 6.68 -27.73
C GLN A 392 -16.11 6.10 -28.54
N GLN A 393 -15.81 5.25 -29.52
CA GLN A 393 -16.82 4.55 -30.30
C GLN A 393 -17.69 3.65 -29.43
N ALA A 394 -17.10 2.90 -28.50
CA ALA A 394 -17.82 2.06 -27.56
C ALA A 394 -18.76 2.88 -26.65
N ILE A 395 -18.39 4.08 -26.21
CA ILE A 395 -19.28 4.99 -25.47
C ILE A 395 -20.49 5.36 -26.33
N VAL A 396 -20.28 5.77 -27.59
CA VAL A 396 -21.37 6.16 -28.50
C VAL A 396 -22.31 4.99 -28.78
N GLU A 397 -21.75 3.81 -29.06
CA GLU A 397 -22.52 2.59 -29.30
C GLU A 397 -23.30 2.17 -28.06
N SER A 398 -22.71 2.30 -26.87
CA SER A 398 -23.34 1.99 -25.59
C SER A 398 -24.46 2.97 -25.27
N GLU A 399 -24.36 4.24 -25.63
CA GLU A 399 -25.45 5.21 -25.50
C GLU A 399 -26.68 4.79 -26.34
N VAL A 400 -26.46 4.43 -27.62
CA VAL A 400 -27.52 3.95 -28.52
C VAL A 400 -28.14 2.67 -27.99
N MET A 401 -27.29 1.75 -27.54
CA MET A 401 -27.67 0.47 -26.96
C MET A 401 -28.52 0.65 -25.71
N LEU A 402 -28.06 1.45 -24.74
CA LEU A 402 -28.75 1.71 -23.48
C LEU A 402 -30.06 2.44 -23.73
N LYS A 403 -30.12 3.38 -24.67
CA LYS A 403 -31.37 4.03 -25.09
C LYS A 403 -32.38 3.02 -25.65
N LYS A 404 -31.94 2.07 -26.47
CA LYS A 404 -32.79 1.00 -27.01
C LYS A 404 -33.28 0.04 -25.91
N GLN A 405 -32.41 -0.36 -24.98
CA GLN A 405 -32.81 -1.21 -23.86
C GLN A 405 -33.75 -0.48 -22.90
N LYS A 406 -33.49 0.80 -22.63
CA LYS A 406 -34.36 1.68 -21.83
C LYS A 406 -35.79 1.70 -22.37
N GLU A 407 -35.96 1.88 -23.68
CA GLU A 407 -37.29 1.84 -24.31
C GLU A 407 -37.92 0.43 -24.30
N LYS A 408 -37.12 -0.64 -24.45
CA LYS A 408 -37.63 -2.02 -24.32
C LYS A 408 -38.13 -2.35 -22.90
N PHE A 409 -37.36 -1.99 -21.87
CA PHE A 409 -37.79 -2.18 -20.47
C PHE A 409 -39.03 -1.36 -20.16
N ARG A 410 -39.06 -0.10 -20.63
CA ARG A 410 -40.23 0.77 -20.47
C ARG A 410 -41.49 0.18 -21.11
N SER A 411 -41.41 -0.24 -22.37
CA SER A 411 -42.58 -0.82 -23.06
C SER A 411 -43.01 -2.17 -22.45
N GLY A 412 -42.05 -3.01 -22.04
CA GLY A 412 -42.32 -4.26 -21.33
C GLY A 412 -43.03 -4.06 -19.99
N LEU A 413 -42.63 -3.06 -19.21
CA LEU A 413 -43.30 -2.71 -17.95
C LEU A 413 -44.71 -2.13 -18.15
N ILE A 414 -44.90 -1.28 -19.17
CA ILE A 414 -46.23 -0.76 -19.52
C ILE A 414 -47.15 -1.92 -19.92
N HIS A 415 -46.66 -2.85 -20.74
CA HIS A 415 -47.43 -4.04 -21.11
C HIS A 415 -47.78 -4.91 -19.90
N SER A 416 -46.81 -5.12 -19.00
CA SER A 416 -47.03 -5.87 -17.75
C SER A 416 -48.06 -5.18 -16.85
N ALA A 417 -48.07 -3.84 -16.79
CA ALA A 417 -49.08 -3.07 -16.06
C ALA A 417 -50.50 -3.24 -16.67
N GLU A 418 -50.61 -3.25 -18.00
CA GLU A 418 -51.87 -3.53 -18.69
C GLU A 418 -52.35 -4.97 -18.44
N GLU A 419 -51.43 -5.94 -18.47
CA GLU A 419 -51.72 -7.34 -18.18
C GLU A 419 -52.16 -7.53 -16.72
N LEU A 420 -51.48 -6.90 -15.76
CA LEU A 420 -51.87 -6.88 -14.35
C LEU A 420 -53.29 -6.32 -14.16
N LYS A 421 -53.66 -5.27 -14.91
CA LYS A 421 -55.02 -4.73 -14.88
C LYS A 421 -56.06 -5.77 -15.34
N LYS A 422 -55.76 -6.54 -16.39
CA LYS A 422 -56.61 -7.65 -16.85
C LYS A 422 -56.70 -8.77 -15.80
N LYS A 423 -55.56 -9.18 -15.23
CA LYS A 423 -55.52 -10.18 -14.15
C LYS A 423 -56.30 -9.73 -12.90
N THR A 424 -56.18 -8.45 -12.54
CA THR A 424 -56.94 -7.83 -11.44
C THR A 424 -58.45 -7.92 -11.71
N HIS A 425 -58.89 -7.55 -12.92
CA HIS A 425 -60.30 -7.65 -13.30
C HIS A 425 -60.81 -9.09 -13.23
N SER A 426 -60.05 -10.03 -13.80
CA SER A 426 -60.38 -11.46 -13.75
C SER A 426 -60.43 -12.01 -12.31
N CYS A 427 -59.54 -11.57 -11.43
CA CYS A 427 -59.57 -11.95 -10.01
C CYS A 427 -60.81 -11.40 -9.28
N ILE A 428 -61.24 -10.18 -9.62
CA ILE A 428 -62.49 -9.59 -9.10
C ILE A 428 -63.72 -10.34 -9.62
N GLU A 429 -63.73 -10.74 -10.89
CA GLU A 429 -64.79 -11.58 -11.47
C GLU A 429 -64.83 -12.96 -10.81
N ASP A 430 -63.67 -13.59 -10.59
CA ASP A 430 -63.54 -14.87 -9.88
C ASP A 430 -64.05 -14.74 -8.44
N PHE A 431 -63.69 -13.67 -7.73
CA PHE A 431 -64.23 -13.37 -6.40
C PHE A 431 -65.75 -13.19 -6.41
N ASN A 432 -66.31 -12.42 -7.35
CA ASN A 432 -67.76 -12.17 -7.41
C ASN A 432 -68.57 -13.39 -7.85
N SER A 433 -67.99 -14.32 -8.63
CA SER A 433 -68.68 -15.50 -9.16
C SER A 433 -68.51 -16.75 -8.28
N ARG A 434 -67.32 -16.98 -7.75
CA ARG A 434 -66.98 -18.15 -6.92
C ARG A 434 -66.92 -17.86 -5.44
N GLY A 435 -66.99 -16.60 -5.02
CA GLY A 435 -66.94 -16.23 -3.61
C GLY A 435 -68.05 -16.92 -2.79
N PRO A 436 -67.73 -17.41 -1.57
CA PRO A 436 -68.71 -18.08 -0.71
C PRO A 436 -69.65 -17.05 -0.06
N PHE A 437 -70.57 -16.48 -0.83
CA PHE A 437 -71.51 -15.46 -0.33
C PHE A 437 -72.79 -16.05 0.28
N SER A 438 -73.08 -17.33 -0.02
CA SER A 438 -74.28 -18.05 0.40
C SER A 438 -74.08 -18.80 1.71
N SER A 439 -75.12 -18.83 2.54
CA SER A 439 -75.17 -19.64 3.77
C SER A 439 -75.28 -21.16 3.52
N SER A 440 -75.39 -21.59 2.26
CA SER A 440 -75.43 -23.01 1.86
C SER A 440 -74.06 -23.70 1.85
N VAL A 441 -72.97 -22.94 1.98
CA VAL A 441 -71.60 -23.48 1.94
C VAL A 441 -71.15 -23.85 3.36
N ASN A 442 -70.40 -24.94 3.49
CA ASN A 442 -69.79 -25.32 4.77
C ASN A 442 -68.70 -24.30 5.18
N THR A 443 -68.61 -24.00 6.48
CA THR A 443 -67.69 -23.01 7.06
C THR A 443 -66.22 -23.28 6.75
N ASP A 444 -65.76 -24.53 6.82
CA ASP A 444 -64.36 -24.89 6.52
C ASP A 444 -64.05 -24.77 5.02
N ALA A 445 -64.99 -25.19 4.16
CA ALA A 445 -64.84 -25.05 2.71
C ALA A 445 -64.82 -23.57 2.27
N ALA A 446 -65.65 -22.73 2.89
CA ALA A 446 -65.70 -21.30 2.62
C ALA A 446 -64.39 -20.58 3.03
N LEU A 447 -63.86 -20.88 4.23
CA LEU A 447 -62.59 -20.30 4.70
C LEU A 447 -61.39 -20.77 3.85
N ALA A 448 -61.37 -22.02 3.40
CA ALA A 448 -60.33 -22.51 2.49
C ALA A 448 -60.32 -21.76 1.14
N LEU A 449 -61.51 -21.55 0.55
CA LEU A 449 -61.66 -20.81 -0.70
C LEU A 449 -61.27 -19.33 -0.56
N ILE A 450 -61.60 -18.70 0.57
CA ILE A 450 -61.13 -17.34 0.90
C ILE A 450 -59.60 -17.30 1.01
N GLY A 451 -58.98 -18.32 1.59
CA GLY A 451 -57.52 -18.46 1.65
C GLY A 451 -56.87 -18.54 0.27
N GLU A 452 -57.44 -19.32 -0.65
CA GLU A 452 -56.98 -19.42 -2.05
C GLU A 452 -57.07 -18.06 -2.76
N LEU A 453 -58.23 -17.39 -2.68
CA LEU A 453 -58.44 -16.07 -3.27
C LEU A 453 -57.48 -15.02 -2.67
N ARG A 454 -57.18 -15.11 -1.38
CA ARG A 454 -56.24 -14.22 -0.69
C ARG A 454 -54.79 -14.43 -1.14
N ASN A 455 -54.38 -15.68 -1.38
CA ASN A 455 -53.07 -15.98 -1.94
C ASN A 455 -52.93 -15.39 -3.35
N ASN A 456 -53.96 -15.54 -4.20
CA ASN A 456 -53.98 -14.93 -5.54
C ASN A 456 -53.89 -13.40 -5.48
N LEU A 457 -54.61 -12.75 -4.56
CA LEU A 457 -54.51 -11.30 -4.33
C LEU A 457 -53.10 -10.87 -3.88
N ASN A 458 -52.47 -11.62 -2.98
CA ASN A 458 -51.10 -11.32 -2.53
C ASN A 458 -50.07 -11.44 -3.65
N LEU A 459 -50.20 -12.44 -4.53
CA LEU A 459 -49.35 -12.57 -5.71
C LEU A 459 -49.51 -11.36 -6.66
N LEU A 460 -50.75 -10.94 -6.92
CA LEU A 460 -51.02 -9.76 -7.75
C LEU A 460 -50.47 -8.46 -7.14
N LYS A 461 -50.51 -8.33 -5.81
CA LYS A 461 -49.91 -7.18 -5.12
C LYS A 461 -48.38 -7.15 -5.19
N GLN A 462 -47.73 -8.31 -5.09
CA GLN A 462 -46.27 -8.40 -5.27
C GLN A 462 -45.87 -8.07 -6.71
N GLU A 463 -46.65 -8.54 -7.70
CA GLU A 463 -46.49 -8.18 -9.11
C GLU A 463 -46.70 -6.67 -9.32
N GLU A 464 -47.74 -6.08 -8.72
CA GLU A 464 -48.01 -4.62 -8.74
C GLU A 464 -46.84 -3.81 -8.18
N GLU A 465 -46.31 -4.20 -7.02
CA GLU A 465 -45.19 -3.50 -6.39
C GLU A 465 -43.92 -3.56 -7.26
N THR A 466 -43.63 -4.71 -7.86
CA THR A 466 -42.47 -4.90 -8.74
C THR A 466 -42.59 -4.02 -9.99
N ILE A 467 -43.76 -4.00 -10.63
CA ILE A 467 -44.02 -3.18 -11.81
C ILE A 467 -43.94 -1.70 -11.46
N ARG A 468 -44.56 -1.27 -10.35
CA ARG A 468 -44.52 0.11 -9.88
C ARG A 468 -43.10 0.58 -9.60
N ASN A 469 -42.31 -0.22 -8.90
CA ASN A 469 -40.91 0.10 -8.62
C ASN A 469 -40.11 0.22 -9.92
N GLY A 470 -40.35 -0.66 -10.90
CA GLY A 470 -39.74 -0.58 -12.22
C GLY A 470 -40.14 0.67 -13.01
N LEU A 471 -41.42 1.05 -13.01
CA LEU A 471 -41.92 2.25 -13.69
C LEU A 471 -41.44 3.55 -13.04
N ASN A 472 -41.27 3.55 -11.71
CA ASN A 472 -40.70 4.68 -10.97
C ASN A 472 -39.27 5.00 -11.39
N VAL A 473 -38.47 4.01 -11.80
CA VAL A 473 -37.12 4.24 -12.37
C VAL A 473 -37.20 5.13 -13.62
N PHE A 474 -38.29 5.04 -14.38
CA PHE A 474 -38.56 5.89 -15.55
C PHE A 474 -39.34 7.17 -15.21
N LYS A 475 -39.56 7.47 -13.93
CA LYS A 475 -40.43 8.57 -13.45
C LYS A 475 -41.85 8.48 -13.98
N ILE A 476 -42.35 7.26 -14.20
CA ILE A 476 -43.73 7.00 -14.58
C ILE A 476 -44.46 6.60 -13.31
N ASP A 477 -45.23 7.54 -12.77
CA ASP A 477 -46.03 7.30 -11.57
C ASP A 477 -47.18 6.35 -11.89
N GLN A 478 -47.16 5.16 -11.28
CA GLN A 478 -48.29 4.24 -11.29
C GLN A 478 -49.00 4.27 -9.91
N PRO A 479 -50.23 4.80 -9.83
CA PRO A 479 -50.97 4.81 -8.58
C PRO A 479 -51.37 3.38 -8.19
N LEU A 480 -51.45 3.14 -6.88
CA LEU A 480 -51.95 1.87 -6.34
C LEU A 480 -53.38 1.60 -6.85
N SER A 481 -53.61 0.35 -7.26
CA SER A 481 -54.90 -0.12 -7.75
C SER A 481 -55.93 -0.05 -6.62
N LYS A 482 -56.85 0.91 -6.77
CA LYS A 482 -58.03 1.01 -5.89
C LYS A 482 -58.88 -0.26 -5.94
N GLU A 483 -58.86 -0.96 -7.08
CA GLU A 483 -59.59 -2.21 -7.29
C GLU A 483 -59.04 -3.33 -6.41
N LEU A 484 -57.71 -3.52 -6.34
CA LEU A 484 -57.07 -4.50 -5.45
C LEU A 484 -57.27 -4.15 -3.98
N GLN A 485 -57.18 -2.87 -3.62
CA GLN A 485 -57.42 -2.41 -2.24
C GLN A 485 -58.87 -2.66 -1.79
N ASN A 486 -59.83 -2.45 -2.69
CA ASN A 486 -61.23 -2.72 -2.41
C ASN A 486 -61.49 -4.22 -2.31
N LEU A 487 -60.90 -5.04 -3.19
CA LEU A 487 -61.01 -6.50 -3.14
C LEU A 487 -60.43 -7.07 -1.84
N GLU A 488 -59.28 -6.56 -1.36
CA GLU A 488 -58.72 -6.96 -0.07
C GLU A 488 -59.67 -6.65 1.09
N LYS A 489 -60.24 -5.44 1.12
CA LYS A 489 -61.22 -5.06 2.15
C LYS A 489 -62.47 -5.95 2.10
N ASP A 490 -62.97 -6.23 0.90
CA ASP A 490 -64.12 -7.11 0.71
C ASP A 490 -63.79 -8.54 1.19
N LEU A 491 -62.61 -9.07 0.86
CA LEU A 491 -62.11 -10.36 1.39
C LEU A 491 -61.98 -10.36 2.91
N ASP A 492 -61.48 -9.28 3.52
CA ASP A 492 -61.39 -9.15 4.98
C ASP A 492 -62.76 -9.19 5.66
N PHE A 493 -63.75 -8.50 5.09
CA PHE A 493 -65.11 -8.54 5.61
C PHE A 493 -65.76 -9.90 5.42
N LEU A 494 -65.52 -10.57 4.28
CA LEU A 494 -66.05 -11.89 4.00
C LEU A 494 -65.44 -12.94 4.94
N GLN A 495 -64.11 -12.88 5.15
CA GLN A 495 -63.43 -13.74 6.11
C GLN A 495 -63.98 -13.54 7.53
N GLN A 496 -64.15 -12.30 7.98
CA GLN A 496 -64.74 -12.00 9.28
C GLN A 496 -66.16 -12.55 9.43
N ALA A 497 -66.99 -12.47 8.37
CA ALA A 497 -68.34 -13.01 8.38
C ALA A 497 -68.33 -14.53 8.57
N TRP A 498 -67.46 -15.24 7.86
CA TRP A 498 -67.31 -16.69 7.96
C TRP A 498 -66.68 -17.15 9.29
N GLU A 499 -65.69 -16.42 9.80
CA GLU A 499 -65.07 -16.68 11.10
C GLU A 499 -66.10 -16.57 12.23
N VAL A 500 -66.91 -15.50 12.21
CA VAL A 500 -68.00 -15.32 13.20
C VAL A 500 -69.08 -16.39 13.01
N THR A 501 -69.37 -16.82 11.78
CA THR A 501 -70.31 -17.91 11.52
C THR A 501 -69.80 -19.23 12.07
N LYS A 502 -68.52 -19.57 11.86
CA LYS A 502 -67.89 -20.76 12.42
C LYS A 502 -67.92 -20.74 13.95
N GLN A 503 -67.51 -19.63 14.57
CA GLN A 503 -67.55 -19.45 16.02
C GLN A 503 -68.98 -19.60 16.58
N TRP A 504 -69.97 -19.08 15.85
CA TRP A 504 -71.38 -19.24 16.19
C TRP A 504 -71.82 -20.71 16.10
N GLU A 505 -71.48 -21.41 15.02
CA GLU A 505 -71.85 -22.81 14.82
C GLU A 505 -71.21 -23.74 15.85
N GLU A 506 -69.94 -23.51 16.21
CA GLU A 506 -69.24 -24.22 17.29
C GLU A 506 -69.90 -23.97 18.65
N SER A 507 -70.16 -22.70 18.99
CA SER A 507 -70.85 -22.33 20.23
C SER A 507 -72.26 -22.91 20.29
N TRP A 508 -73.00 -22.87 19.18
CA TRP A 508 -74.35 -23.42 19.10
C TRP A 508 -74.34 -24.94 19.24
N ALA A 509 -73.38 -25.65 18.62
CA ALA A 509 -73.24 -27.09 18.76
C ALA A 509 -72.96 -27.49 20.22
N GLU A 510 -72.08 -26.76 20.91
CA GLU A 510 -71.78 -26.95 22.33
C GLU A 510 -73.03 -26.73 23.20
N TRP A 511 -73.73 -25.61 23.00
CA TRP A 511 -74.92 -25.26 23.78
C TRP A 511 -76.08 -26.21 23.53
N LYS A 512 -76.31 -26.59 22.27
CA LYS A 512 -77.40 -27.46 21.86
C LYS A 512 -77.26 -28.88 22.44
N GLY A 513 -76.04 -29.43 22.42
CA GLY A 513 -75.73 -30.78 22.90
C GLY A 513 -75.38 -30.89 24.39
N GLY A 514 -75.01 -29.78 25.04
CA GLY A 514 -74.64 -29.75 26.45
C GLY A 514 -75.81 -30.08 27.40
N LYS A 515 -75.49 -30.68 28.55
CA LYS A 515 -76.46 -30.95 29.62
C LYS A 515 -77.10 -29.64 30.09
N PHE A 516 -78.43 -29.57 30.09
CA PHE A 516 -79.14 -28.32 30.38
C PHE A 516 -78.78 -27.73 31.77
N SER A 517 -78.61 -28.59 32.78
CA SER A 517 -78.23 -28.18 34.14
C SER A 517 -76.85 -27.51 34.26
N SER A 518 -75.92 -27.76 33.33
CA SER A 518 -74.58 -27.16 33.33
C SER A 518 -74.48 -25.90 32.47
N LEU A 519 -75.54 -25.55 31.73
CA LEU A 519 -75.55 -24.36 30.89
C LEU A 519 -75.47 -23.09 31.74
N GLN A 520 -74.60 -22.17 31.30
CA GLN A 520 -74.36 -20.87 31.89
C GLN A 520 -75.09 -19.78 31.08
N THR A 521 -76.34 -19.51 31.43
CA THR A 521 -77.23 -18.63 30.65
C THR A 521 -76.66 -17.22 30.45
N GLN A 522 -76.05 -16.62 31.48
CA GLN A 522 -75.43 -15.30 31.38
C GLN A 522 -74.26 -15.26 30.37
N LEU A 523 -73.44 -16.30 30.35
CA LEU A 523 -72.31 -16.41 29.42
C LEU A 523 -72.82 -16.57 27.99
N MET A 524 -73.80 -17.46 27.78
CA MET A 524 -74.43 -17.69 26.48
C MET A 524 -75.06 -16.41 25.91
N GLU A 525 -75.78 -15.65 26.74
CA GLU A 525 -76.38 -14.38 26.33
C GLU A 525 -75.32 -13.35 25.91
N ASN A 526 -74.27 -13.19 26.72
CA ASN A 526 -73.17 -12.27 26.44
C ASN A 526 -72.44 -12.65 25.14
N THR A 527 -72.16 -13.94 24.94
CA THR A 527 -71.48 -14.47 23.75
C THR A 527 -72.34 -14.30 22.50
N ALA A 528 -73.63 -14.66 22.55
CA ALA A 528 -74.57 -14.45 21.44
C ALA A 528 -74.76 -12.95 21.12
N MET A 529 -74.81 -12.09 22.14
CA MET A 529 -74.84 -10.64 21.96
C MET A 529 -73.56 -10.14 21.27
N GLY A 530 -72.40 -10.69 21.61
CA GLY A 530 -71.12 -10.41 20.96
C GLY A 530 -71.14 -10.74 19.47
N TYR A 531 -71.56 -11.96 19.11
CA TYR A 531 -71.70 -12.37 17.71
C TYR A 531 -72.72 -11.52 16.95
N PHE A 532 -73.87 -11.21 17.57
CA PHE A 532 -74.88 -10.34 16.98
C PHE A 532 -74.32 -8.94 16.70
N ARG A 533 -73.57 -8.34 17.64
CA ARG A 533 -72.97 -7.00 17.43
C ARG A 533 -71.96 -7.02 16.28
N LYS A 534 -71.10 -8.04 16.20
CA LYS A 534 -70.13 -8.21 15.10
C LYS A 534 -70.85 -8.35 13.76
N MET A 535 -71.82 -9.26 13.67
CA MET A 535 -72.56 -9.50 12.43
C MET A 535 -73.47 -8.32 12.05
N ASN A 536 -74.03 -7.60 13.01
CA ASN A 536 -74.81 -6.39 12.75
C ASN A 536 -73.93 -5.25 12.21
N LYS A 537 -72.70 -5.10 12.73
CA LYS A 537 -71.74 -4.14 12.18
C LYS A 537 -71.38 -4.48 10.74
N LEU A 538 -71.05 -5.75 10.46
CA LEU A 538 -70.78 -6.23 9.09
C LEU A 538 -71.99 -6.01 8.17
N SER A 539 -73.20 -6.30 8.63
CA SER A 539 -74.45 -6.06 7.90
C SER A 539 -74.70 -4.59 7.55
N GLN A 540 -74.25 -3.63 8.36
CA GLN A 540 -74.36 -2.20 8.03
C GLN A 540 -73.31 -1.76 7.02
N ILE A 541 -72.07 -2.26 7.14
CA ILE A 541 -70.98 -1.94 6.22
C ILE A 541 -71.24 -2.54 4.83
N LEU A 542 -71.79 -3.75 4.78
CA LEU A 542 -72.02 -4.53 3.56
C LEU A 542 -73.45 -4.45 3.03
N LYS A 543 -74.21 -3.41 3.43
CA LYS A 543 -75.64 -3.29 3.13
C LYS A 543 -75.95 -3.37 1.64
N ASP A 544 -75.05 -2.86 0.80
CA ASP A 544 -75.23 -2.79 -0.66
C ASP A 544 -74.70 -4.04 -1.40
N LYS A 545 -74.04 -4.97 -0.70
CA LYS A 545 -73.37 -6.14 -1.28
C LYS A 545 -74.23 -7.43 -1.25
N ASN A 546 -75.33 -7.44 -0.49
CA ASN A 546 -76.30 -8.55 -0.39
C ASN A 546 -75.68 -9.94 -0.13
N TRP A 547 -74.64 -10.04 0.71
CA TRP A 547 -74.08 -11.34 1.09
C TRP A 547 -75.00 -12.08 2.05
N ASP A 548 -75.61 -13.16 1.56
CA ASP A 548 -76.56 -13.98 2.32
C ASP A 548 -75.99 -14.55 3.62
N ILE A 549 -74.70 -14.93 3.64
CA ILE A 549 -74.05 -15.43 4.86
C ILE A 549 -74.17 -14.45 6.05
N VAL A 550 -74.10 -13.15 5.79
CA VAL A 550 -74.16 -12.12 6.84
C VAL A 550 -75.57 -12.02 7.42
N SER A 551 -76.59 -11.99 6.56
CA SER A 551 -77.99 -11.93 7.00
C SER A 551 -78.44 -13.26 7.63
N ALA A 552 -78.07 -14.40 7.05
CA ALA A 552 -78.39 -15.73 7.55
C ALA A 552 -77.82 -15.94 8.96
N THR A 553 -76.52 -15.70 9.17
CA THR A 553 -75.91 -15.86 10.50
C THR A 553 -76.48 -14.86 11.50
N LYS A 554 -76.71 -13.60 11.10
CA LYS A 554 -77.37 -12.60 11.97
C LYS A 554 -78.76 -13.07 12.41
N ASN A 555 -79.55 -13.62 11.48
CA ASN A 555 -80.90 -14.13 11.76
C ASN A 555 -80.86 -15.36 12.66
N LYS A 556 -79.92 -16.31 12.45
CA LYS A 556 -79.71 -17.47 13.33
C LYS A 556 -79.41 -17.02 14.78
N VAL A 557 -78.47 -16.08 14.95
CA VAL A 557 -78.13 -15.51 16.27
C VAL A 557 -79.33 -14.77 16.88
N GLN A 558 -80.09 -14.03 16.07
CA GLN A 558 -81.27 -13.30 16.53
C GLN A 558 -82.40 -14.22 16.97
N GLN A 559 -82.63 -15.33 16.27
CA GLN A 559 -83.60 -16.35 16.65
C GLN A 559 -83.23 -16.98 17.99
N PHE A 560 -81.97 -17.35 18.17
CA PHE A 560 -81.49 -17.85 19.48
C PHE A 560 -81.67 -16.82 20.60
N LYS A 561 -81.38 -15.54 20.34
CA LYS A 561 -81.62 -14.48 21.34
C LYS A 561 -83.09 -14.38 21.77
N LYS A 562 -84.05 -14.70 20.88
CA LYS A 562 -85.48 -14.73 21.24
C LYS A 562 -85.83 -15.91 22.15
N THR A 563 -85.07 -17.00 22.11
CA THR A 563 -85.29 -18.16 22.98
C THR A 563 -84.57 -18.04 24.34
N MET A 564 -83.62 -17.12 24.49
CA MET A 564 -82.89 -16.88 25.75
C MET A 564 -83.75 -16.60 26.99
N PRO A 565 -84.84 -15.80 26.94
CA PRO A 565 -85.70 -15.58 28.10
C PRO A 565 -86.29 -16.89 28.64
N LEU A 566 -86.77 -17.76 27.75
CA LEU A 566 -87.28 -19.08 28.10
C LEU A 566 -86.20 -19.95 28.77
N ILE A 567 -84.99 -19.98 28.20
CA ILE A 567 -83.87 -20.74 28.75
C ILE A 567 -83.52 -20.24 30.15
N THR A 568 -83.55 -18.93 30.35
CA THR A 568 -83.28 -18.28 31.64
C THR A 568 -84.35 -18.61 32.68
N ASP A 569 -85.63 -18.57 32.28
CA ASP A 569 -86.76 -18.95 33.13
C ASP A 569 -86.69 -20.43 33.55
N LEU A 570 -86.36 -21.31 32.62
CA LEU A 570 -86.19 -22.75 32.90
C LEU A 570 -84.94 -23.03 33.75
N ARG A 571 -83.89 -22.20 33.68
CA ARG A 571 -82.68 -22.31 34.52
C ARG A 571 -82.77 -21.53 35.83
N ASN A 572 -83.92 -20.96 36.14
CA ASN A 572 -84.12 -20.22 37.37
C ASN A 572 -83.83 -21.14 38.59
N PRO A 573 -82.86 -20.80 39.46
CA PRO A 573 -82.48 -21.63 40.61
C PRO A 573 -83.58 -21.75 41.67
N ALA A 574 -84.62 -20.91 41.62
CA ALA A 574 -85.80 -21.01 42.48
C ALA A 574 -86.74 -22.17 42.08
N MET A 575 -86.55 -22.76 40.89
CA MET A 575 -87.36 -23.88 40.41
C MET A 575 -87.15 -25.13 41.29
N ARG A 576 -88.23 -25.87 41.53
CA ARG A 576 -88.30 -27.10 42.34
C ARG A 576 -89.17 -28.11 41.60
N ASP A 577 -89.18 -29.37 42.02
CA ASP A 577 -89.92 -30.42 41.31
C ASP A 577 -91.40 -30.10 41.11
N ARG A 578 -92.03 -29.41 42.06
CA ARG A 578 -93.42 -28.91 41.92
C ARG A 578 -93.60 -28.00 40.70
N HIS A 579 -92.67 -27.09 40.47
CA HIS A 579 -92.69 -26.17 39.33
C HIS A 579 -92.46 -26.90 38.01
N TRP A 580 -91.55 -27.88 38.01
CA TRP A 580 -91.32 -28.73 36.84
C TRP A 580 -92.52 -29.63 36.51
N ASN A 581 -93.24 -30.13 37.51
CA ASN A 581 -94.49 -30.85 37.30
C ASN A 581 -95.56 -29.94 36.68
N ASN A 582 -95.70 -28.70 37.17
CA ASN A 582 -96.60 -27.72 36.55
C ASN A 582 -96.23 -27.43 35.09
N ILE A 583 -94.93 -27.36 34.75
CA ILE A 583 -94.49 -27.19 33.36
C ILE A 583 -94.85 -28.43 32.52
N LYS A 584 -94.68 -29.65 33.04
CA LYS A 584 -95.08 -30.89 32.35
C LYS A 584 -96.59 -30.92 32.09
N ASP A 585 -97.39 -30.45 33.04
CA ASP A 585 -98.84 -30.35 32.90
C ASP A 585 -99.24 -29.27 31.87
N VAL A 586 -98.58 -28.11 31.85
CA VAL A 586 -98.85 -27.06 30.85
C VAL A 586 -98.48 -27.51 29.44
N VAL A 587 -97.33 -28.18 29.29
CA VAL A 587 -96.81 -28.64 27.98
C VAL A 587 -97.46 -29.96 27.55
N GLN A 588 -98.18 -30.65 28.46
CA GLN A 588 -98.82 -31.96 28.24
C GLN A 588 -97.83 -33.01 27.71
N LYS A 589 -96.57 -32.96 28.17
CA LYS A 589 -95.51 -33.90 27.79
C LYS A 589 -94.71 -34.31 29.01
N LEU A 590 -94.45 -35.61 29.11
CA LEU A 590 -93.58 -36.16 30.15
C LEU A 590 -92.13 -36.09 29.70
N PHE A 591 -91.28 -35.49 30.52
CA PHE A 591 -89.84 -35.47 30.35
C PHE A 591 -89.15 -35.45 31.71
N ASP A 592 -87.90 -35.91 31.76
CA ASP A 592 -87.06 -35.84 32.94
C ASP A 592 -86.12 -34.64 32.83
N HIS A 593 -86.33 -33.62 33.69
CA HIS A 593 -85.55 -32.38 33.73
C HIS A 593 -84.18 -32.56 34.39
N MET A 594 -83.94 -33.69 35.07
CA MET A 594 -82.69 -34.01 35.76
C MET A 594 -81.77 -34.95 34.97
N SER A 595 -82.31 -35.58 33.91
CA SER A 595 -81.56 -36.48 33.03
C SER A 595 -80.41 -35.78 32.30
N ASP A 596 -79.31 -36.51 32.09
CA ASP A 596 -78.22 -36.07 31.22
C ASP A 596 -78.68 -35.83 29.78
N GLY A 597 -79.76 -36.48 29.35
CA GLY A 597 -80.39 -36.30 28.03
C GLY A 597 -81.31 -35.08 27.93
N PHE A 598 -81.49 -34.31 29.01
CA PHE A 598 -82.22 -33.04 28.96
C PHE A 598 -81.27 -31.93 28.48
N THR A 599 -81.31 -31.66 27.17
CA THR A 599 -80.47 -30.66 26.49
C THR A 599 -81.32 -29.54 25.89
N LEU A 600 -80.70 -28.49 25.35
CA LEU A 600 -81.42 -27.43 24.64
C LEU A 600 -82.13 -27.95 23.39
N GLU A 601 -81.54 -28.92 22.68
CA GLU A 601 -82.23 -29.61 21.59
C GLU A 601 -83.51 -30.26 22.08
N LYS A 602 -83.47 -30.94 23.23
CA LYS A 602 -84.65 -31.59 23.78
C LYS A 602 -85.75 -30.60 24.16
N ILE A 603 -85.39 -29.42 24.67
CA ILE A 603 -86.34 -28.35 25.00
C ILE A 603 -87.05 -27.83 23.76
N ILE A 604 -86.32 -27.69 22.65
CA ILE A 604 -86.88 -27.27 21.36
C ILE A 604 -87.79 -28.39 20.80
N GLU A 605 -87.37 -29.66 20.83
CA GLU A 605 -88.20 -30.81 20.40
C GLU A 605 -89.50 -30.92 21.20
N LEU A 606 -89.45 -30.66 22.50
CA LEU A 606 -90.61 -30.68 23.36
C LEU A 606 -91.55 -29.49 23.10
N GLY A 607 -91.11 -28.46 22.36
CA GLY A 607 -91.94 -27.32 21.96
C GLY A 607 -92.22 -26.35 23.10
N LEU A 608 -91.36 -26.28 24.12
CA LEU A 608 -91.55 -25.42 25.29
C LEU A 608 -91.64 -23.93 24.92
N GLU A 609 -91.09 -23.53 23.79
CA GLU A 609 -91.18 -22.17 23.27
C GLU A 609 -92.62 -21.69 23.02
N GLN A 610 -93.54 -22.61 22.70
CA GLN A 610 -94.95 -22.30 22.45
C GLN A 610 -95.70 -21.93 23.75
N HIS A 611 -95.13 -22.29 24.90
CA HIS A 611 -95.68 -22.04 26.22
C HIS A 611 -94.80 -21.10 27.06
N SER A 612 -93.99 -20.26 26.39
CA SER A 612 -93.01 -19.39 27.04
C SER A 612 -93.61 -18.46 28.09
N ASP A 613 -94.76 -17.85 27.82
CA ASP A 613 -95.45 -16.95 28.77
C ASP A 613 -95.90 -17.69 30.04
N ALA A 614 -96.41 -18.91 29.88
CA ALA A 614 -96.83 -19.74 31.01
C ALA A 614 -95.63 -20.21 31.84
N ILE A 615 -94.54 -20.62 31.19
CA ILE A 615 -93.29 -21.01 31.83
C ILE A 615 -92.67 -19.81 32.57
N SER A 616 -92.72 -18.61 31.99
CA SER A 616 -92.24 -17.37 32.62
C SER A 616 -93.04 -17.02 33.86
N SER A 617 -94.38 -17.18 33.81
CA SER A 617 -95.25 -17.02 34.99
C SER A 617 -94.88 -18.00 36.10
N ILE A 618 -94.68 -19.28 35.79
CA ILE A 618 -94.25 -20.32 36.75
C ILE A 618 -92.86 -20.00 37.33
N SER A 619 -91.90 -19.62 36.50
CA SER A 619 -90.55 -19.18 36.93
C SER A 619 -90.65 -17.99 37.88
N SER A 620 -91.48 -16.98 37.56
CA SER A 620 -91.67 -15.80 38.39
C SER A 620 -92.33 -16.14 39.74
N ALA A 621 -93.28 -17.08 39.74
CA ALA A 621 -93.92 -17.59 40.94
C ALA A 621 -92.89 -18.33 41.80
N ALA A 622 -92.06 -19.18 41.21
CA ALA A 622 -90.98 -19.88 41.91
C ALA A 622 -90.01 -18.90 42.59
N THR A 623 -89.63 -17.80 41.94
CA THR A 623 -88.78 -16.77 42.54
C THR A 623 -89.45 -16.09 43.74
N LYS A 624 -90.75 -15.80 43.65
CA LYS A 624 -91.54 -15.24 44.77
C LYS A 624 -91.70 -16.25 45.90
N GLU A 625 -91.89 -17.52 45.57
CA GLU A 625 -91.93 -18.60 46.57
C GLU A 625 -90.59 -18.75 47.29
N LEU A 626 -89.46 -18.70 46.57
CA LEU A 626 -88.14 -18.72 47.18
C LEU A 626 -87.93 -17.52 48.12
N SER A 627 -88.39 -16.33 47.76
CA SER A 627 -88.27 -15.16 48.65
C SER A 627 -89.13 -15.31 49.91
N ILE A 628 -90.31 -15.92 49.80
CA ILE A 628 -91.16 -16.28 50.94
C ILE A 628 -90.48 -17.37 51.79
N GLU A 629 -89.93 -18.42 51.18
CA GLU A 629 -89.20 -19.49 51.89
C GLU A 629 -88.00 -18.91 52.65
N MET A 630 -87.21 -18.04 52.03
CA MET A 630 -86.09 -17.35 52.68
C MET A 630 -86.57 -16.44 53.82
N ALA A 631 -87.69 -15.72 53.64
CA ALA A 631 -88.25 -14.88 54.69
C ALA A 631 -88.79 -15.70 55.87
N LEU A 632 -89.45 -16.82 55.61
CA LEU A 632 -89.93 -17.76 56.64
C LEU A 632 -88.77 -18.40 57.38
N GLU A 633 -87.71 -18.82 56.68
CA GLU A 633 -86.51 -19.36 57.30
C GLU A 633 -85.79 -18.29 58.14
N ALA A 634 -85.75 -17.04 57.67
CA ALA A 634 -85.23 -15.93 58.46
C ALA A 634 -86.06 -15.66 59.72
N ILE A 635 -87.40 -15.73 59.63
CA ILE A 635 -88.31 -15.61 60.78
C ILE A 635 -88.05 -16.75 61.77
N LYS A 636 -88.05 -18.00 61.29
CA LYS A 636 -87.77 -19.19 62.10
C LYS A 636 -86.43 -19.06 62.82
N LYS A 637 -85.36 -18.71 62.10
CA LYS A 637 -84.03 -18.50 62.66
C LYS A 637 -84.01 -17.36 63.68
N THR A 638 -84.76 -16.29 63.46
CA THR A 638 -84.88 -15.19 64.42
C THR A 638 -85.54 -15.66 65.71
N TRP A 639 -86.65 -16.39 65.62
CA TRP A 639 -87.35 -16.94 66.80
C TRP A 639 -86.55 -18.02 67.53
N GLU A 640 -85.80 -18.87 66.83
CA GLU A 640 -84.91 -19.87 67.45
C GLU A 640 -83.80 -19.25 68.30
N VAL A 641 -83.39 -18.02 67.99
CA VAL A 641 -82.31 -17.30 68.70
C VAL A 641 -82.86 -16.26 69.68
N THR A 642 -84.19 -16.03 69.71
CA THR A 642 -84.80 -15.02 70.59
C THR A 642 -85.09 -15.61 71.96
N ASP A 643 -84.24 -15.31 72.94
CA ASP A 643 -84.48 -15.61 74.36
C ASP A 643 -85.13 -14.41 75.07
N LEU A 644 -86.16 -14.68 75.89
CA LEU A 644 -86.82 -13.64 76.69
C LEU A 644 -86.13 -13.50 78.05
N ASP A 645 -85.49 -12.35 78.29
CA ASP A 645 -84.83 -12.04 79.57
C ASP A 645 -85.88 -11.68 80.63
N LEU A 646 -86.04 -12.56 81.62
CA LEU A 646 -87.02 -12.44 82.70
C LEU A 646 -86.33 -12.04 84.01
N MET A 647 -86.80 -10.95 84.63
CA MET A 647 -86.30 -10.42 85.90
C MET A 647 -87.35 -10.62 87.02
N PRO A 648 -86.95 -11.03 88.24
CA PRO A 648 -87.88 -11.16 89.35
C PRO A 648 -88.57 -9.82 89.71
N TYR A 649 -89.88 -9.88 89.95
CA TYR A 649 -90.71 -8.77 90.39
C TYR A 649 -91.08 -8.92 91.88
N LYS A 650 -90.38 -8.14 92.73
CA LYS A 650 -90.69 -7.88 94.15
C LYS A 650 -91.09 -9.13 94.94
N ASP A 651 -90.18 -10.09 95.13
CA ASP A 651 -90.19 -11.22 96.08
C ASP A 651 -91.51 -11.99 96.30
N LYS A 652 -92.47 -11.83 95.39
CA LYS A 652 -93.78 -12.49 95.41
C LYS A 652 -93.85 -13.66 94.42
N GLY A 653 -92.71 -14.10 93.90
CA GLY A 653 -92.62 -15.24 92.96
C GLY A 653 -93.11 -14.94 91.54
N HIS A 654 -93.26 -13.68 91.16
CA HIS A 654 -93.59 -13.27 89.79
C HIS A 654 -92.34 -12.73 89.08
N PHE A 655 -92.18 -13.02 87.79
CA PHE A 655 -91.12 -12.45 86.95
C PHE A 655 -91.74 -11.45 85.96
N LYS A 656 -91.08 -10.32 85.75
CA LYS A 656 -91.39 -9.36 84.68
C LYS A 656 -90.39 -9.54 83.54
N LEU A 657 -90.84 -9.36 82.30
CA LEU A 657 -89.91 -9.17 81.19
C LEU A 657 -89.06 -7.92 81.45
N ARG A 658 -87.74 -8.04 81.17
CA ARG A 658 -86.78 -6.97 81.38
C ARG A 658 -87.04 -5.77 80.49
#